data_AF-A0A7C2H6T6-F1
#
_entry.id   AF-A0A7C2H6T6-F1
#
_cell.length_a   1.000
_cell.length_b   1.000
_cell.length_c   1.000
_cell.angle_alpha   90.00
_cell.angle_beta   90.00
_cell.angle_gamma   90.00
#
_symmetry.space_group_name_H-M   'P 1'
#
loop_
_entity.id
_entity.type
_entity.pdbx_description
1 polymer ?
#
loop_
_entity_poly.entity_id
_entity_poly.type
_entity_poly.pdbx_seq_one_letter_code
_entity_poly.pdbx_strand_id
1 'polypeptide(L)'
;MPFYAHPKNEAQTDLEKHLLKTANLARMLVEGLGLENTTYYAGLMHDLGKLNPYYQRLFSASDQERRCVEQFLQQEYVRAHSVFSALAAYRLSRKLSPADRAKVVCAVAAHHSKLLPLHKVFAPFSAGDKRLENSKEGFFNNITLFSQNSSLNLDWADLLKNQKIPQLNFFTADEQNHIQEYLEFNIVFSALILADRGSFFDQWKKSKYTLSCNTNALARQSTLAHLRTEFQKCVLAENSFNDRIMVLKAPTGIGKTKMFLDIINTIACRGNLDRVFYFSPLLALTEDFEGKLKQVLDERSLRRVLVYNHAFTGSLAERESELSESTEEFFKSQEYFERESFSYEFVVTTTQRLLITLYSNRPQDKMKMLAFRNALLIIDEVQTIPKFLLPNLVNLLSVIAEKFNSRILFVSATIPDALCMLPTLKYPQKTEDTYLNATLKYIQYLPQLDVADIDGEAGRVLIMVNTRRKAHDIYHQISKFREGVIYYLSSGITKRQRRKIIHEINKEPLLVVSTQVLEAGVDISFDRIYREVAPLDNIVQTMGRLNREGYSKITPLLTIFQLDEDVAPYDDLEMKLSKKILPHVSDSKELYRALQSYYSELAKAHATNKKLSEELRIKMCKLWFDEVWDFVKKKVLPADIGDTVFVPCAEKWEDVKNAFLNGKINRFAEFAAELPKTFVELDKQHNLRRMFDADLLEKNVLLPKKEHLSDIYDSKIGLDKWVTSAAI
;
A
#
# COMPACT_ATOMS: atom_id res chain seq x y z
N MET A 1 -10.58 44.76 13.04
CA MET A 1 -11.13 43.49 13.58
C MET A 1 -10.12 42.40 13.32
N PRO A 2 -9.91 41.45 14.25
CA PRO A 2 -9.02 40.32 14.00
C PRO A 2 -9.59 39.45 12.86
N PHE A 3 -8.71 38.94 12.01
CA PHE A 3 -9.07 38.01 10.94
C PHE A 3 -8.86 36.57 11.41
N TYR A 4 -9.77 35.68 11.03
CA TYR A 4 -9.85 34.34 11.58
C TYR A 4 -9.35 33.27 10.61
N ALA A 5 -8.53 32.32 11.09
CA ALA A 5 -8.22 31.07 10.39
C ALA A 5 -9.26 29.99 10.64
N HIS A 6 -9.88 30.00 11.83
CA HIS A 6 -10.84 29.00 12.30
C HIS A 6 -12.03 29.67 12.98
N PRO A 7 -13.18 28.97 13.12
CA PRO A 7 -14.29 29.44 13.92
C PRO A 7 -13.84 29.90 15.32
N LYS A 8 -14.49 30.94 15.86
CA LYS A 8 -14.12 31.55 17.16
C LYS A 8 -14.00 30.59 18.34
N ASN A 9 -14.67 29.44 18.27
CA ASN A 9 -14.70 28.44 19.33
C ASN A 9 -13.58 27.40 19.22
N GLU A 10 -12.74 27.45 18.18
CA GLU A 10 -11.61 26.53 17.97
C GLU A 10 -10.28 27.13 18.45
N ALA A 11 -9.29 26.28 18.72
CA ALA A 11 -7.92 26.73 18.96
C ALA A 11 -7.33 27.42 17.71
N GLN A 12 -6.39 28.35 17.89
CA GLN A 12 -5.73 29.09 16.80
C GLN A 12 -6.68 29.91 15.92
N THR A 13 -7.54 30.72 16.55
CA THR A 13 -8.48 31.60 15.85
C THR A 13 -7.78 32.64 14.98
N ASP A 14 -6.63 33.19 15.41
CA ASP A 14 -5.91 34.25 14.70
C ASP A 14 -5.22 33.77 13.42
N LEU A 15 -5.56 34.38 12.28
CA LEU A 15 -5.06 33.99 10.97
C LEU A 15 -3.54 34.12 10.85
N GLU A 16 -2.96 35.24 11.28
CA GLU A 16 -1.52 35.48 11.11
C GLU A 16 -0.68 34.51 11.93
N LYS A 17 -1.06 34.28 13.19
CA LYS A 17 -0.39 33.31 14.06
C LYS A 17 -0.45 31.90 13.49
N HIS A 18 -1.59 31.48 12.95
CA HIS A 18 -1.75 30.18 12.31
C HIS A 18 -0.84 30.06 11.08
N LEU A 19 -0.84 31.04 10.18
CA LEU A 19 0.01 31.05 8.98
C LEU A 19 1.50 30.97 9.35
N LEU A 20 1.96 31.72 10.36
CA LEU A 20 3.35 31.66 10.84
C LEU A 20 3.69 30.31 11.47
N LYS A 21 2.79 29.73 12.26
CA LYS A 21 3.00 28.40 12.87
C LYS A 21 3.16 27.34 11.78
N THR A 22 2.23 27.30 10.83
CA THR A 22 2.26 26.36 9.70
C THR A 22 3.49 26.57 8.81
N ALA A 23 3.87 27.82 8.50
CA ALA A 23 5.08 28.13 7.71
C ALA A 23 6.36 27.62 8.37
N ASN A 24 6.51 27.84 9.68
CA ASN A 24 7.69 27.41 10.42
C ASN A 24 7.77 25.89 10.54
N LEU A 25 6.63 25.22 10.78
CA LEU A 25 6.56 23.75 10.79
C LEU A 25 6.88 23.16 9.42
N ALA A 26 6.30 23.70 8.35
CA ALA A 26 6.55 23.26 6.97
C ALA A 26 8.02 23.37 6.60
N ARG A 27 8.67 24.48 6.98
CA ARG A 27 10.11 24.70 6.80
C ARG A 27 10.95 23.68 7.57
N MET A 28 10.63 23.44 8.83
CA MET A 28 11.35 22.50 9.69
C MET A 28 11.30 21.06 9.14
N LEU A 29 10.18 20.67 8.52
CA LEU A 29 10.01 19.32 7.99
C LEU A 29 10.96 18.98 6.84
N VAL A 30 11.28 19.97 6.02
CA VAL A 30 12.13 19.81 4.82
C VAL A 30 13.54 20.35 5.02
N GLU A 31 13.93 20.61 6.26
CA GLU A 31 15.28 21.06 6.64
C GLU A 31 16.35 20.15 6.01
N GLY A 32 17.30 20.70 5.27
CA GLY A 32 18.35 19.98 4.55
C GLY A 32 17.95 19.45 3.16
N LEU A 33 16.71 19.70 2.69
CA LEU A 33 16.25 19.27 1.35
C LEU A 33 16.37 20.35 0.28
N GLY A 34 16.74 21.58 0.65
CA GLY A 34 16.80 22.73 -0.28
C GLY A 34 15.43 23.28 -0.67
N LEU A 35 14.37 22.97 0.09
CA LEU A 35 12.99 23.39 -0.16
C LEU A 35 12.43 24.27 0.97
N GLU A 36 13.26 24.65 1.94
CA GLU A 36 12.88 25.34 3.17
C GLU A 36 12.12 26.64 2.89
N ASN A 37 12.63 27.46 1.98
CA ASN A 37 11.98 28.70 1.57
C ASN A 37 10.67 28.40 0.83
N THR A 38 10.68 27.45 -0.10
CA THR A 38 9.50 27.05 -0.88
C THR A 38 8.36 26.58 0.03
N THR A 39 8.63 25.69 1.00
CA THR A 39 7.62 25.22 1.96
C THR A 39 7.21 26.28 2.96
N TYR A 40 8.14 27.15 3.37
CA TYR A 40 7.82 28.29 4.24
C TYR A 40 6.77 29.20 3.58
N TYR A 41 7.00 29.59 2.33
CA TYR A 41 6.04 30.40 1.57
C TYR A 41 4.72 29.67 1.32
N ALA A 42 4.76 28.35 1.06
CA ALA A 42 3.53 27.55 0.95
C ALA A 42 2.71 27.62 2.25
N GLY A 43 3.33 27.36 3.40
CA GLY A 43 2.65 27.44 4.71
C GLY A 43 2.18 28.86 5.05
N LEU A 44 2.97 29.88 4.73
CA LEU A 44 2.65 31.28 5.04
C LEU A 44 1.44 31.79 4.24
N MET A 45 1.16 31.19 3.08
CA MET A 45 0.15 31.67 2.14
C MET A 45 -1.05 30.75 2.00
N HIS A 46 -0.99 29.51 2.51
CA HIS A 46 -1.96 28.47 2.20
C HIS A 46 -3.41 28.86 2.52
N ASP A 47 -3.59 29.67 3.56
CA ASP A 47 -4.89 30.05 4.11
C ASP A 47 -5.22 31.53 3.98
N LEU A 48 -4.41 32.32 3.27
CA LEU A 48 -4.71 33.74 3.03
C LEU A 48 -6.09 33.93 2.39
N GLY A 49 -6.53 33.00 1.54
CA GLY A 49 -7.86 32.97 0.94
C GLY A 49 -9.01 32.92 1.93
N LYS A 50 -8.78 32.57 3.21
CA LYS A 50 -9.80 32.69 4.28
C LYS A 50 -10.17 34.14 4.55
N LEU A 51 -9.40 35.13 4.07
CA LEU A 51 -9.81 36.53 4.03
C LEU A 51 -11.00 36.78 3.10
N ASN A 52 -11.44 35.80 2.30
CA ASN A 52 -12.70 35.90 1.59
C ASN A 52 -13.87 36.12 2.59
N PRO A 53 -14.78 37.08 2.35
CA PRO A 53 -15.88 37.41 3.25
C PRO A 53 -16.74 36.20 3.67
N TYR A 54 -16.87 35.20 2.79
CA TYR A 54 -17.54 33.93 3.10
C TYR A 54 -17.01 33.35 4.42
N TYR A 55 -15.70 33.17 4.54
CA TYR A 55 -15.10 32.51 5.70
C TYR A 55 -15.08 33.44 6.92
N GLN A 56 -14.74 34.71 6.75
CA GLN A 56 -14.68 35.65 7.88
C GLN A 56 -16.04 35.86 8.55
N ARG A 57 -17.12 35.91 7.77
CA ARG A 57 -18.49 35.97 8.30
C ARG A 57 -18.91 34.65 8.94
N LEU A 58 -18.60 33.52 8.31
CA LEU A 58 -18.92 32.20 8.83
C LEU A 58 -18.20 31.90 10.16
N PHE A 59 -16.91 32.26 10.28
CA PHE A 59 -16.11 32.03 11.49
C PHE A 59 -16.48 32.96 12.65
N SER A 60 -17.11 34.10 12.34
CA SER A 60 -17.60 35.05 13.33
C SER A 60 -19.00 34.71 13.86
N ALA A 61 -19.74 33.85 13.16
CA ALA A 61 -21.10 33.43 13.53
C ALA A 61 -21.10 32.50 14.74
N SER A 62 -22.16 32.56 15.56
CA SER A 62 -22.37 31.60 16.64
C SER A 62 -22.74 30.21 16.08
N ASP A 63 -22.50 29.15 16.86
CA ASP A 63 -22.82 27.78 16.42
C ASP A 63 -24.31 27.57 16.08
N GLN A 64 -25.21 28.30 16.76
CA GLN A 64 -26.65 28.26 16.51
C GLN A 64 -27.04 28.89 15.16
N GLU A 65 -26.35 29.95 14.74
CA GLU A 65 -26.65 30.71 13.52
C GLU A 65 -25.90 30.18 12.29
N ARG A 66 -24.83 29.42 12.52
CA ARG A 66 -23.85 29.03 11.50
C ARG A 66 -24.47 28.41 10.26
N ARG A 67 -25.48 27.53 10.42
CA ARG A 67 -26.17 26.87 9.29
C ARG A 67 -26.96 27.86 8.43
N CYS A 68 -27.66 28.81 9.06
CA CYS A 68 -28.43 29.84 8.35
C CYS A 68 -27.49 30.81 7.62
N VAL A 69 -26.44 31.25 8.31
CA VAL A 69 -25.39 32.11 7.73
C VAL A 69 -24.72 31.43 6.55
N GLU A 70 -24.38 30.14 6.65
CA GLU A 70 -23.74 29.39 5.56
C GLU A 70 -24.62 29.35 4.30
N GLN A 71 -25.93 29.12 4.44
CA GLN A 71 -26.87 29.10 3.32
C GLN A 71 -26.94 30.44 2.59
N PHE A 72 -27.02 31.54 3.34
CA PHE A 72 -26.99 32.88 2.76
C PHE A 72 -25.66 33.16 2.04
N LEU A 73 -24.54 32.85 2.67
CA LEU A 73 -23.22 33.13 2.10
C LEU A 73 -22.93 32.33 0.82
N GLN A 74 -23.47 31.12 0.66
CA GLN A 74 -23.32 30.32 -0.56
C GLN A 74 -24.00 30.94 -1.80
N GLN A 75 -25.00 31.80 -1.58
CA GLN A 75 -25.68 32.54 -2.64
C GLN A 75 -24.90 33.79 -3.07
N GLU A 76 -24.09 34.35 -2.17
CA GLU A 76 -23.38 35.62 -2.38
C GLU A 76 -21.88 35.46 -2.72
N TYR A 77 -21.23 34.40 -2.22
CA TYR A 77 -19.79 34.21 -2.32
C TYR A 77 -19.42 32.78 -2.72
N VAL A 78 -18.23 32.63 -3.30
CA VAL A 78 -17.65 31.34 -3.68
C VAL A 78 -16.84 30.76 -2.53
N ARG A 79 -17.11 29.50 -2.18
CA ARG A 79 -16.39 28.73 -1.14
C ARG A 79 -15.10 28.11 -1.72
N ALA A 80 -14.11 28.93 -2.05
CA ALA A 80 -12.87 28.49 -2.69
C ALA A 80 -11.60 29.15 -2.11
N HIS A 81 -11.41 29.15 -0.79
CA HIS A 81 -10.25 29.82 -0.18
C HIS A 81 -8.91 29.32 -0.75
N SER A 82 -8.71 28.02 -0.96
CA SER A 82 -7.41 27.50 -1.44
C SER A 82 -7.01 28.08 -2.80
N VAL A 83 -7.97 28.37 -3.69
CA VAL A 83 -7.72 28.99 -5.00
C VAL A 83 -7.41 30.49 -4.85
N PHE A 84 -8.09 31.20 -3.93
CA PHE A 84 -7.75 32.59 -3.58
C PHE A 84 -6.37 32.69 -2.90
N SER A 85 -6.04 31.75 -2.03
CA SER A 85 -4.70 31.61 -1.45
C SER A 85 -3.66 31.38 -2.54
N ALA A 86 -3.95 30.53 -3.54
CA ALA A 86 -3.04 30.28 -4.66
C ALA A 86 -2.84 31.53 -5.53
N LEU A 87 -3.87 32.37 -5.69
CA LEU A 87 -3.77 33.67 -6.36
C LEU A 87 -2.83 34.61 -5.60
N ALA A 88 -3.00 34.71 -4.28
CA ALA A 88 -2.10 35.49 -3.44
C ALA A 88 -0.66 34.95 -3.51
N ALA A 89 -0.51 33.64 -3.40
CA ALA A 89 0.79 32.98 -3.45
C ALA A 89 1.52 33.21 -4.77
N TYR A 90 0.81 33.14 -5.91
CA TYR A 90 1.40 33.41 -7.23
C TYR A 90 2.02 34.80 -7.35
N ARG A 91 1.45 35.81 -6.69
CA ARG A 91 1.97 37.19 -6.73
C ARG A 91 3.03 37.44 -5.66
N LEU A 92 2.75 37.01 -4.43
CA LEU A 92 3.60 37.30 -3.29
C LEU A 92 4.91 36.48 -3.27
N SER A 93 4.99 35.38 -4.02
CA SER A 93 6.20 34.54 -4.13
C SER A 93 7.04 34.84 -5.37
N ARG A 94 6.92 36.03 -5.99
CA ARG A 94 7.72 36.42 -7.18
C ARG A 94 9.23 36.43 -6.97
N LYS A 95 9.69 36.56 -5.72
CA LYS A 95 11.10 36.46 -5.34
C LYS A 95 11.66 35.04 -5.47
N LEU A 96 10.79 34.02 -5.50
CA LEU A 96 11.18 32.64 -5.75
C LEU A 96 11.43 32.41 -7.24
N SER A 97 12.22 31.37 -7.54
CA SER A 97 12.37 30.87 -8.90
C SER A 97 11.00 30.52 -9.51
N PRO A 98 10.83 30.57 -10.85
CA PRO A 98 9.57 30.16 -11.48
C PRO A 98 9.12 28.75 -11.08
N ALA A 99 10.07 27.81 -10.91
CA ALA A 99 9.80 26.44 -10.50
C ALA A 99 9.31 26.35 -9.05
N ASP A 100 9.97 27.04 -8.11
CA ASP A 100 9.57 27.04 -6.70
C ASP A 100 8.23 27.76 -6.48
N ARG A 101 8.01 28.86 -7.21
CA ARG A 101 6.71 29.52 -7.24
C ARG A 101 5.60 28.59 -7.73
N ALA A 102 5.86 27.79 -8.78
CA ALA A 102 4.90 26.80 -9.25
C ALA A 102 4.59 25.73 -8.19
N LYS A 103 5.61 25.23 -7.46
CA LYS A 103 5.45 24.29 -6.34
C LYS A 103 4.56 24.87 -5.24
N VAL A 104 4.82 26.12 -4.83
CA VAL A 104 4.02 26.85 -3.84
C VAL A 104 2.56 26.96 -4.30
N VAL A 105 2.33 27.46 -5.52
CA VAL A 105 0.97 27.70 -6.04
C VAL A 105 0.18 26.40 -6.15
N CYS A 106 0.78 25.33 -6.68
CA CYS A 106 0.11 24.03 -6.78
C CYS A 106 -0.20 23.44 -5.41
N ALA A 107 0.75 23.47 -4.46
CA ALA A 107 0.53 22.95 -3.11
C ALA A 107 -0.57 23.71 -2.37
N VAL A 108 -0.53 25.04 -2.43
CA VAL A 108 -1.54 25.92 -1.82
C VAL A 108 -2.91 25.74 -2.47
N ALA A 109 -3.02 25.58 -3.78
CA ALA A 109 -4.32 25.30 -4.40
C ALA A 109 -4.92 23.96 -3.96
N ALA A 110 -4.05 22.98 -3.73
CA ALA A 110 -4.42 21.58 -3.55
C ALA A 110 -4.59 21.12 -2.08
N HIS A 111 -4.19 21.89 -1.07
CA HIS A 111 -4.08 21.38 0.32
C HIS A 111 -5.37 20.79 0.93
N HIS A 112 -6.56 21.19 0.44
CA HIS A 112 -7.84 20.55 0.79
C HIS A 112 -8.47 19.72 -0.35
N SER A 113 -7.83 19.66 -1.51
CA SER A 113 -8.33 18.96 -2.70
C SER A 113 -7.25 18.00 -3.23
N LYS A 114 -7.07 17.87 -4.55
CA LYS A 114 -6.03 17.01 -5.12
C LYS A 114 -4.95 17.88 -5.75
N LEU A 115 -3.71 17.40 -5.79
CA LEU A 115 -2.64 18.05 -6.52
C LEU A 115 -2.97 18.04 -8.01
N LEU A 116 -2.98 19.22 -8.61
CA LEU A 116 -3.34 19.45 -10.01
C LEU A 116 -2.17 20.07 -10.78
N PRO A 117 -2.15 19.92 -12.11
CA PRO A 117 -1.22 20.66 -12.96
C PRO A 117 -1.39 22.17 -12.82
N LEU A 118 -0.29 22.92 -12.95
CA LEU A 118 -0.28 24.38 -12.74
C LEU A 118 -1.34 25.11 -13.60
N HIS A 119 -1.48 24.74 -14.87
CA HIS A 119 -2.45 25.35 -15.80
C HIS A 119 -3.92 25.13 -15.39
N LYS A 120 -4.22 24.15 -14.53
CA LYS A 120 -5.58 23.86 -14.03
C LYS A 120 -5.89 24.57 -12.70
N VAL A 121 -4.91 25.19 -12.03
CA VAL A 121 -5.09 25.75 -10.66
C VAL A 121 -6.21 26.78 -10.59
N PHE A 122 -6.33 27.68 -11.58
CA PHE A 122 -7.36 28.72 -11.61
C PHE A 122 -8.59 28.37 -12.45
N ALA A 123 -8.72 27.11 -12.90
CA ALA A 123 -9.90 26.66 -13.65
C ALA A 123 -11.25 26.87 -12.91
N PRO A 124 -11.34 26.81 -11.55
CA PRO A 124 -12.57 27.11 -10.83
C PRO A 124 -13.03 28.56 -10.95
N PHE A 125 -12.18 29.48 -11.38
CA PHE A 125 -12.54 30.88 -11.61
C PHE A 125 -13.13 31.06 -13.01
N SER A 126 -14.38 30.65 -13.20
CA SER A 126 -15.13 30.86 -14.44
C SER A 126 -15.57 32.32 -14.59
N ALA A 127 -15.38 32.90 -15.77
CA ALA A 127 -15.85 34.25 -16.08
C ALA A 127 -17.38 34.33 -16.00
N GLY A 128 -17.91 35.43 -15.44
CA GLY A 128 -19.35 35.71 -15.40
C GLY A 128 -20.11 35.25 -14.14
N ASP A 129 -19.47 34.57 -13.18
CA ASP A 129 -20.10 34.27 -11.88
C ASP A 129 -20.08 35.52 -10.98
N LYS A 130 -21.27 36.10 -10.70
CA LYS A 130 -21.41 37.28 -9.83
C LYS A 130 -20.86 37.03 -8.42
N ARG A 131 -20.98 35.80 -7.90
CA ARG A 131 -20.45 35.45 -6.57
C ARG A 131 -18.93 35.50 -6.53
N LEU A 132 -18.29 35.14 -7.64
CA LEU A 132 -16.83 35.18 -7.76
C LEU A 132 -16.34 36.63 -7.75
N GLU A 133 -17.01 37.52 -8.46
CA GLU A 133 -16.71 38.95 -8.46
C GLU A 133 -16.88 39.55 -7.06
N ASN A 134 -18.02 39.29 -6.38
CA ASN A 134 -18.25 39.69 -5.00
C ASN A 134 -17.16 39.16 -4.04
N SER A 135 -16.77 37.90 -4.22
CA SER A 135 -15.72 37.26 -3.40
C SER A 135 -14.35 37.89 -3.62
N LYS A 136 -14.01 38.20 -4.88
CA LYS A 136 -12.74 38.81 -5.27
C LYS A 136 -12.62 40.21 -4.70
N GLU A 137 -13.65 41.04 -4.87
CA GLU A 137 -13.68 42.39 -4.30
C GLU A 137 -13.53 42.35 -2.78
N GLY A 138 -14.36 41.56 -2.11
CA GLY A 138 -14.29 41.44 -0.65
C GLY A 138 -12.98 40.86 -0.14
N PHE A 139 -12.37 39.90 -0.87
CA PHE A 139 -11.06 39.36 -0.55
C PHE A 139 -9.96 40.43 -0.62
N PHE A 140 -9.90 41.25 -1.67
CA PHE A 140 -8.91 42.32 -1.78
C PHE A 140 -9.12 43.45 -0.78
N ASN A 141 -10.37 43.77 -0.44
CA ASN A 141 -10.69 44.71 0.64
C ASN A 141 -10.15 44.20 1.98
N ASN A 142 -10.38 42.92 2.29
CA ASN A 142 -9.85 42.31 3.52
C ASN A 142 -8.33 42.18 3.51
N ILE A 143 -7.69 41.90 2.37
CA ILE A 143 -6.22 41.93 2.23
C ILE A 143 -5.65 43.32 2.53
N THR A 144 -6.33 44.39 2.10
CA THR A 144 -5.90 45.78 2.36
C THR A 144 -5.92 46.09 3.85
N LEU A 145 -6.96 45.65 4.56
CA LEU A 145 -7.06 45.80 6.02
C LEU A 145 -6.07 44.89 6.77
N PHE A 146 -5.87 43.67 6.30
CA PHE A 146 -4.95 42.71 6.87
C PHE A 146 -3.50 43.22 6.75
N SER A 147 -3.08 43.67 5.57
CA SER A 147 -1.70 44.12 5.32
C SER A 147 -1.28 45.35 6.13
N GLN A 148 -2.21 46.24 6.48
CA GLN A 148 -1.95 47.40 7.33
C GLN A 148 -1.59 47.03 8.77
N ASN A 149 -2.09 45.91 9.26
CA ASN A 149 -1.94 45.46 10.65
C ASN A 149 -1.04 44.23 10.77
N SER A 150 -0.58 43.67 9.65
CA SER A 150 0.17 42.43 9.61
C SER A 150 1.66 42.64 9.84
N SER A 151 2.29 41.76 10.62
CA SER A 151 3.75 41.75 10.79
C SER A 151 4.47 40.94 9.70
N LEU A 152 3.73 40.32 8.78
CA LEU A 152 4.29 39.49 7.72
C LEU A 152 5.04 40.32 6.69
N ASN A 153 6.31 39.96 6.46
CA ASN A 153 7.16 40.58 5.45
C ASN A 153 6.84 40.07 4.03
N LEU A 154 5.74 40.56 3.46
CA LEU A 154 5.23 40.20 2.14
C LEU A 154 5.04 41.45 1.28
N ASP A 155 5.21 41.31 -0.05
CA ASP A 155 5.01 42.42 -1.00
C ASP A 155 3.52 42.65 -1.28
N TRP A 156 2.81 43.17 -0.28
CA TRP A 156 1.38 43.46 -0.36
C TRP A 156 1.04 44.44 -1.49
N ALA A 157 1.96 45.36 -1.80
CA ALA A 157 1.79 46.31 -2.89
C ALA A 157 1.69 45.60 -4.25
N ASP A 158 2.52 44.59 -4.51
CA ASP A 158 2.44 43.81 -5.75
C ASP A 158 1.12 43.02 -5.86
N LEU A 159 0.66 42.42 -4.75
CA LEU A 159 -0.63 41.72 -4.72
C LEU A 159 -1.80 42.65 -5.07
N LEU A 160 -1.79 43.89 -4.55
CA LEU A 160 -2.88 44.86 -4.72
C LEU A 160 -2.86 45.58 -6.08
N LYS A 161 -1.70 45.71 -6.75
CA LYS A 161 -1.55 46.44 -8.03
C LYS A 161 -2.39 45.91 -9.20
N ASN A 162 -2.61 44.60 -9.28
CA ASN A 162 -3.33 44.01 -10.42
C ASN A 162 -4.26 42.91 -9.94
N GLN A 163 -5.56 43.16 -9.81
CA GLN A 163 -6.51 42.21 -9.25
C GLN A 163 -6.99 41.11 -10.23
N LYS A 164 -6.46 41.06 -11.47
CA LYS A 164 -6.88 40.06 -12.48
C LYS A 164 -6.37 38.66 -12.16
N ILE A 165 -7.22 37.66 -12.39
CA ILE A 165 -6.84 36.25 -12.29
C ILE A 165 -5.88 35.94 -13.46
N PRO A 166 -4.68 35.40 -13.18
CA PRO A 166 -3.72 35.07 -14.22
C PRO A 166 -4.11 33.77 -14.93
N GLN A 167 -3.81 33.70 -16.23
CA GLN A 167 -3.74 32.42 -16.93
C GLN A 167 -2.33 31.85 -16.75
N LEU A 168 -2.23 30.65 -16.20
CA LEU A 168 -0.95 29.98 -16.00
C LEU A 168 -0.65 29.06 -17.17
N ASN A 169 0.55 29.18 -17.72
CA ASN A 169 1.04 28.31 -18.78
C ASN A 169 1.36 26.91 -18.25
N PHE A 170 1.52 25.96 -19.18
CA PHE A 170 2.09 24.66 -18.86
C PHE A 170 3.47 24.83 -18.23
N PHE A 171 3.68 24.12 -17.13
CA PHE A 171 5.00 23.92 -16.57
C PHE A 171 5.39 22.47 -16.88
N THR A 172 6.45 22.31 -17.66
CA THR A 172 7.01 21.00 -17.99
C THR A 172 8.37 20.92 -17.33
N ALA A 173 8.60 19.84 -16.59
CA ALA A 173 9.88 19.59 -15.99
C ALA A 173 10.94 19.30 -17.06
N ASP A 174 12.19 19.66 -16.76
CA ASP A 174 13.31 19.31 -17.63
C ASP A 174 13.41 17.77 -17.78
N GLU A 175 13.67 17.28 -18.98
CA GLU A 175 13.68 15.82 -19.22
C GLU A 175 14.74 15.09 -18.39
N GLN A 176 15.86 15.73 -18.04
CA GLN A 176 16.91 15.10 -17.23
C GLN A 176 16.54 15.11 -15.75
N ASN A 177 15.79 16.13 -15.28
CA ASN A 177 15.45 16.32 -13.87
C ASN A 177 13.97 16.07 -13.51
N HIS A 178 13.17 15.54 -14.44
CA HIS A 178 11.72 15.41 -14.28
C HIS A 178 11.28 14.62 -13.04
N ILE A 179 12.01 13.55 -12.68
CA ILE A 179 11.71 12.77 -11.47
C ILE A 179 11.96 13.61 -10.22
N GLN A 180 13.06 14.36 -10.18
CA GLN A 180 13.37 15.26 -9.08
C GLN A 180 12.31 16.35 -8.96
N GLU A 181 11.95 17.01 -10.04
CA GLU A 181 10.92 18.05 -10.00
C GLU A 181 9.56 17.49 -9.59
N TYR A 182 9.12 16.38 -10.17
CA TYR A 182 7.91 15.67 -9.77
C TYR A 182 7.92 15.39 -8.27
N LEU A 183 9.04 14.88 -7.74
CA LEU A 183 9.20 14.61 -6.31
C LEU A 183 9.11 15.87 -5.46
N GLU A 184 9.75 16.97 -5.86
CA GLU A 184 9.75 18.24 -5.10
C GLU A 184 8.36 18.86 -4.99
N PHE A 185 7.53 18.81 -6.05
CA PHE A 185 6.12 19.22 -5.95
C PHE A 185 5.37 18.40 -4.90
N ASN A 186 5.58 17.08 -4.90
CA ASN A 186 4.95 16.18 -3.93
C ASN A 186 5.49 16.40 -2.51
N ILE A 187 6.79 16.71 -2.33
CA ILE A 187 7.41 17.04 -1.04
C ILE A 187 6.82 18.33 -0.48
N VAL A 188 6.74 19.40 -1.27
CA VAL A 188 6.19 20.69 -0.83
C VAL A 188 4.72 20.53 -0.43
N PHE A 189 3.96 19.77 -1.22
CA PHE A 189 2.57 19.45 -0.91
C PHE A 189 2.43 18.64 0.38
N SER A 190 3.25 17.58 0.54
CA SER A 190 3.29 16.74 1.74
C SER A 190 3.62 17.56 3.00
N ALA A 191 4.66 18.40 2.93
CA ALA A 191 5.09 19.27 4.01
C ALA A 191 3.99 20.24 4.44
N LEU A 192 3.28 20.85 3.48
CA LEU A 192 2.17 21.75 3.77
C LEU A 192 1.03 21.03 4.50
N ILE A 193 0.57 19.88 4.00
CA ILE A 193 -0.53 19.12 4.62
C ILE A 193 -0.17 18.67 6.03
N LEU A 194 1.06 18.18 6.21
CA LEU A 194 1.55 17.75 7.50
C LEU A 194 1.69 18.91 8.48
N ALA A 195 2.21 20.06 8.03
CA ALA A 195 2.38 21.23 8.88
C ALA A 195 1.04 21.87 9.27
N ASP A 196 0.10 21.98 8.34
CA ASP A 196 -1.25 22.52 8.59
C ASP A 196 -1.97 21.68 9.66
N ARG A 197 -2.10 20.38 9.43
CA ARG A 197 -2.74 19.46 10.40
C ARG A 197 -1.92 19.29 11.68
N GLY A 198 -0.59 19.27 11.56
CA GLY A 198 0.34 19.11 12.67
C GLY A 198 0.39 20.34 13.57
N SER A 199 0.03 21.52 13.05
CA SER A 199 0.05 22.78 13.80
C SER A 199 -0.86 22.75 15.02
N PHE A 200 -1.87 21.88 15.07
CA PHE A 200 -2.77 21.71 16.21
C PHE A 200 -2.16 20.94 17.37
N PHE A 201 -1.00 20.29 17.19
CA PHE A 201 -0.34 19.49 18.23
C PHE A 201 0.91 20.20 18.74
N ASP A 202 1.05 20.31 20.07
CA ASP A 202 2.17 21.01 20.70
C ASP A 202 3.47 20.18 20.75
N GLN A 203 3.38 18.85 20.58
CA GLN A 203 4.52 17.93 20.65
C GLN A 203 4.62 17.03 19.41
N TRP A 204 4.97 17.61 18.26
CA TRP A 204 5.35 16.79 17.12
C TRP A 204 6.80 16.29 17.27
N LYS A 205 6.96 15.09 17.83
CA LYS A 205 8.28 14.46 17.96
C LYS A 205 8.81 13.98 16.60
N LYS A 206 10.04 14.35 16.27
CA LYS A 206 10.82 13.63 15.25
C LYS A 206 11.02 12.20 15.76
N SER A 207 10.57 11.22 14.98
CA SER A 207 10.71 9.80 15.32
C SER A 207 12.18 9.39 15.19
N LYS A 208 12.64 8.52 16.08
CA LYS A 208 13.99 7.93 16.03
C LYS A 208 13.82 6.43 16.18
N TYR A 209 14.46 5.66 15.32
CA TYR A 209 14.42 4.21 15.41
C TYR A 209 15.25 3.73 16.61
N THR A 210 14.60 3.08 17.56
CA THR A 210 15.19 2.59 18.82
C THR A 210 14.75 1.17 19.15
N LEU A 211 13.98 0.52 18.29
CA LEU A 211 13.61 -0.89 18.44
C LEU A 211 14.84 -1.79 18.34
N SER A 212 14.90 -2.79 19.22
CA SER A 212 15.91 -3.85 19.19
C SER A 212 15.19 -5.19 19.06
N CYS A 213 15.43 -5.90 17.96
CA CYS A 213 14.81 -7.18 17.69
C CYS A 213 15.72 -8.33 18.13
N ASN A 214 15.28 -9.17 19.07
CA ASN A 214 16.01 -10.40 19.43
C ASN A 214 15.77 -11.50 18.38
N THR A 215 16.52 -11.47 17.29
CA THR A 215 16.33 -12.35 16.14
C THR A 215 16.68 -13.82 16.41
N ASN A 216 17.34 -14.14 17.51
CA ASN A 216 17.62 -15.52 17.92
C ASN A 216 16.33 -16.30 18.21
N ALA A 217 15.25 -15.63 18.64
CA ALA A 217 13.96 -16.25 18.85
C ALA A 217 13.34 -16.83 17.56
N LEU A 218 13.79 -16.37 16.39
CA LEU A 218 13.33 -16.87 15.08
C LEU A 218 14.18 -18.02 14.53
N ALA A 219 15.23 -18.44 15.24
CA ALA A 219 16.05 -19.56 14.84
C ALA A 219 15.24 -20.86 14.93
N ARG A 220 14.91 -21.44 13.78
CA ARG A 220 14.22 -22.73 13.72
C ARG A 220 15.21 -23.85 14.02
N GLN A 221 14.79 -24.81 14.84
CA GLN A 221 15.46 -26.10 14.90
C GLN A 221 15.00 -26.90 13.68
N SER A 222 15.87 -27.07 12.69
CA SER A 222 15.67 -27.96 11.54
C SER A 222 16.98 -28.41 10.92
N THR A 223 16.92 -29.42 10.05
CA THR A 223 18.11 -29.93 9.32
C THR A 223 18.79 -28.81 8.53
N LEU A 224 18.02 -27.83 8.04
CA LEU A 224 18.48 -26.67 7.27
C LEU A 224 18.91 -25.47 8.12
N ALA A 225 18.78 -25.51 9.45
CA ALA A 225 19.02 -24.35 10.32
C ALA A 225 20.45 -23.81 10.23
N HIS A 226 21.44 -24.71 10.16
CA HIS A 226 22.84 -24.34 10.04
C HIS A 226 23.13 -23.61 8.72
N LEU A 227 22.57 -24.08 7.59
CA LEU A 227 22.73 -23.42 6.28
C LEU A 227 22.09 -22.04 6.24
N ARG A 228 20.89 -21.89 6.82
CA ARG A 228 20.21 -20.58 6.94
C ARG A 228 21.05 -19.61 7.78
N THR A 229 21.67 -20.10 8.85
CA THR A 229 22.54 -19.31 9.73
C THR A 229 23.83 -18.91 9.03
N GLU A 230 24.45 -19.82 8.28
CA GLU A 230 25.63 -19.55 7.46
C GLU A 230 25.35 -18.47 6.43
N PHE A 231 24.27 -18.63 5.65
CA PHE A 231 23.83 -17.64 4.66
C PHE A 231 23.67 -16.24 5.28
N GLN A 232 22.98 -16.15 6.43
CA GLN A 232 22.80 -14.89 7.15
C GLN A 232 24.14 -14.27 7.59
N LYS A 233 25.04 -15.07 8.16
CA LYS A 233 26.37 -14.59 8.58
C LYS A 233 27.17 -14.07 7.41
N CYS A 234 27.17 -14.77 6.27
CA CYS A 234 27.83 -14.32 5.05
C CYS A 234 27.27 -12.99 4.55
N VAL A 235 25.94 -12.85 4.45
CA VAL A 235 25.32 -11.59 4.02
C VAL A 235 25.69 -10.43 4.95
N LEU A 236 25.71 -10.64 6.27
CA LEU A 236 26.04 -9.57 7.21
C LEU A 236 27.55 -9.21 7.20
N ALA A 237 28.43 -10.20 7.02
CA ALA A 237 29.88 -10.00 7.05
C ALA A 237 30.44 -9.40 5.76
N GLU A 238 29.90 -9.78 4.60
CA GLU A 238 30.41 -9.39 3.28
C GLU A 238 29.88 -8.03 2.80
N ASN A 239 28.91 -7.43 3.51
CA ASN A 239 28.22 -6.24 3.04
C ASN A 239 28.33 -5.07 4.02
N SER A 240 28.75 -3.93 3.48
CA SER A 240 28.83 -2.69 4.25
C SER A 240 27.47 -2.06 4.47
N PHE A 241 26.41 -2.34 3.69
CA PHE A 241 25.12 -1.65 3.77
C PHE A 241 25.18 -0.11 3.64
N ASN A 242 26.25 0.41 3.02
CA ASN A 242 26.43 1.85 2.81
C ASN A 242 25.68 2.37 1.58
N ASP A 243 25.42 1.51 0.59
CA ASP A 243 24.68 1.86 -0.60
C ASP A 243 23.25 2.32 -0.25
N ARG A 244 22.81 3.39 -0.93
CA ARG A 244 21.45 3.93 -0.78
C ARG A 244 20.39 2.97 -1.31
N ILE A 245 20.74 2.17 -2.32
CA ILE A 245 19.85 1.18 -2.92
C ILE A 245 20.62 -0.12 -3.02
N MET A 246 19.99 -1.18 -2.53
CA MET A 246 20.54 -2.53 -2.49
C MET A 246 19.50 -3.54 -2.96
N VAL A 247 19.99 -4.62 -3.56
CA VAL A 247 19.16 -5.76 -3.97
C VAL A 247 19.62 -7.00 -3.21
N LEU A 248 18.67 -7.71 -2.63
CA LEU A 248 18.89 -9.00 -1.99
C LEU A 248 18.22 -10.09 -2.83
N LYS A 249 19.06 -10.83 -3.57
CA LYS A 249 18.65 -12.06 -4.23
C LYS A 249 18.73 -13.21 -3.24
N ALA A 250 17.59 -13.78 -2.87
CA ALA A 250 17.53 -14.84 -1.87
C ALA A 250 16.50 -15.91 -2.27
N PRO A 251 16.86 -17.21 -2.29
CA PRO A 251 15.93 -18.30 -2.58
C PRO A 251 14.72 -18.32 -1.62
N THR A 252 13.59 -18.83 -2.12
CA THR A 252 12.39 -19.00 -1.29
C THR A 252 12.67 -20.02 -0.17
N GLY A 253 12.25 -19.70 1.07
CA GLY A 253 12.43 -20.57 2.24
C GLY A 253 13.76 -20.43 3.00
N ILE A 254 14.70 -19.59 2.54
CA ILE A 254 16.02 -19.41 3.20
C ILE A 254 15.97 -18.66 4.54
N GLY A 255 14.78 -18.24 4.99
CA GLY A 255 14.62 -17.51 6.26
C GLY A 255 14.75 -15.98 6.12
N LYS A 256 14.21 -15.42 5.03
CA LYS A 256 14.26 -13.98 4.71
C LYS A 256 13.88 -13.06 5.88
N THR A 257 12.85 -13.40 6.66
CA THR A 257 12.40 -12.54 7.78
C THR A 257 13.47 -12.31 8.84
N LYS A 258 14.18 -13.36 9.28
CA LYS A 258 15.26 -13.21 10.26
C LYS A 258 16.37 -12.31 9.70
N MET A 259 16.74 -12.53 8.44
CA MET A 259 17.73 -11.72 7.74
C MET A 259 17.31 -10.24 7.64
N PHE A 260 16.03 -9.92 7.37
CA PHE A 260 15.56 -8.54 7.34
C PHE A 260 15.80 -7.85 8.68
N LEU A 261 15.44 -8.51 9.78
CA LEU A 261 15.61 -7.97 11.12
C LEU A 261 17.08 -7.82 11.51
N ASP A 262 17.94 -8.75 11.10
CA ASP A 262 19.40 -8.64 11.32
C ASP A 262 20.01 -7.47 10.53
N ILE A 263 19.58 -7.26 9.28
CA ILE A 263 19.99 -6.10 8.47
C ILE A 263 19.51 -4.79 9.12
N ILE A 264 18.25 -4.76 9.58
CA ILE A 264 17.68 -3.62 10.31
C ILE A 264 18.52 -3.30 11.55
N ASN A 265 18.80 -4.30 12.40
CA ASN A 265 19.65 -4.12 13.59
C ASN A 265 21.04 -3.58 13.22
N THR A 266 21.65 -4.11 12.16
CA THR A 266 22.98 -3.68 11.68
C THR A 266 23.00 -2.23 11.22
N ILE A 267 21.98 -1.79 10.48
CA ILE A 267 21.85 -0.41 10.01
C ILE A 267 21.51 0.52 11.19
N ALA A 268 20.58 0.13 12.06
CA ALA A 268 20.16 0.92 13.20
C ALA A 268 21.31 1.19 14.19
N CYS A 269 22.20 0.21 14.42
CA CYS A 269 23.36 0.37 15.30
C CYS A 269 24.35 1.45 14.85
N ARG A 270 24.32 1.86 13.57
CA ARG A 270 25.21 2.89 13.02
C ARG A 270 24.67 4.31 13.18
N GLY A 271 23.42 4.45 13.65
CA GLY A 271 22.75 5.73 13.85
C GLY A 271 22.09 6.31 12.59
N ASN A 272 21.41 7.46 12.77
CA ASN A 272 20.69 8.21 11.73
C ASN A 272 19.57 7.42 11.01
N LEU A 273 18.91 6.52 11.73
CA LEU A 273 17.69 5.85 11.28
C LEU A 273 16.52 6.37 12.11
N ASP A 274 15.54 6.97 11.44
CA ASP A 274 14.30 7.45 12.06
C ASP A 274 13.21 6.38 11.99
N ARG A 275 13.22 5.55 10.94
CA ARG A 275 12.12 4.63 10.65
C ARG A 275 12.51 3.41 9.81
N VAL A 276 11.75 2.33 9.97
CA VAL A 276 11.80 1.16 9.09
C VAL A 276 10.43 0.93 8.47
N PHE A 277 10.40 0.69 7.15
CA PHE A 277 9.23 0.26 6.42
C PHE A 277 9.43 -1.14 5.87
N TYR A 278 8.44 -2.00 6.07
CA TYR A 278 8.33 -3.28 5.39
C TYR A 278 7.10 -3.25 4.47
N PHE A 279 7.34 -3.39 3.17
CA PHE A 279 6.34 -3.44 2.12
C PHE A 279 6.24 -4.87 1.58
N SER A 280 5.06 -5.48 1.75
CA SER A 280 4.75 -6.79 1.19
C SER A 280 3.67 -6.70 0.12
N PRO A 281 3.72 -7.49 -0.97
CA PRO A 281 2.65 -7.49 -1.97
C PRO A 281 1.39 -8.22 -1.49
N LEU A 282 1.52 -9.13 -0.53
CA LEU A 282 0.43 -9.99 -0.06
C LEU A 282 0.12 -9.75 1.41
N LEU A 283 -1.17 -9.74 1.75
CA LEU A 283 -1.61 -9.65 3.14
C LEU A 283 -1.11 -10.82 3.98
N ALA A 284 -1.08 -12.04 3.43
CA ALA A 284 -0.59 -13.21 4.14
C ALA A 284 0.89 -13.06 4.57
N LEU A 285 1.73 -12.48 3.71
CA LEU A 285 3.13 -12.18 4.04
C LEU A 285 3.26 -11.07 5.08
N THR A 286 2.33 -10.11 5.08
CA THR A 286 2.25 -9.07 6.11
C THR A 286 1.92 -9.70 7.47
N GLU A 287 0.88 -10.55 7.51
CA GLU A 287 0.43 -11.26 8.72
C GLU A 287 1.52 -12.20 9.29
N ASP A 288 2.27 -12.91 8.43
CA ASP A 288 3.43 -13.72 8.83
C ASP A 288 4.57 -12.87 9.42
N PHE A 289 4.88 -11.73 8.81
CA PHE A 289 5.90 -10.81 9.32
C PHE A 289 5.48 -10.21 10.67
N GLU A 290 4.22 -9.80 10.82
CA GLU A 290 3.64 -9.34 12.09
C GLU A 290 3.80 -10.39 13.20
N GLY A 291 3.47 -11.66 12.90
CA GLY A 291 3.61 -12.76 13.86
C GLY A 291 5.06 -12.98 14.33
N LYS A 292 6.04 -12.76 13.44
CA LYS A 292 7.47 -12.84 13.79
C LYS A 292 7.95 -11.63 14.56
N LEU A 293 7.44 -10.43 14.30
CA LEU A 293 7.73 -9.24 15.12
C LEU A 293 7.30 -9.44 16.57
N LYS A 294 6.16 -10.09 16.81
CA LYS A 294 5.68 -10.44 18.16
C LYS A 294 6.60 -11.39 18.92
N GLN A 295 7.36 -12.23 18.21
CA GLN A 295 8.31 -13.16 18.84
C GLN A 295 9.63 -12.49 19.23
N VAL A 296 9.96 -11.34 18.61
CA VAL A 296 11.27 -10.67 18.79
C VAL A 296 11.19 -9.33 19.52
N LEU A 297 9.99 -8.79 19.75
CA LEU A 297 9.73 -7.53 20.43
C LEU A 297 8.87 -7.73 21.68
N ASP A 298 9.08 -6.89 22.69
CA ASP A 298 8.23 -6.81 23.88
C ASP A 298 6.97 -5.97 23.65
N GLU A 299 5.99 -6.08 24.54
CA GLU A 299 4.68 -5.41 24.40
C GLU A 299 4.79 -3.88 24.25
N ARG A 300 5.73 -3.26 24.98
CA ARG A 300 5.99 -1.81 24.88
C ARG A 300 6.53 -1.43 23.51
N SER A 301 7.38 -2.27 22.91
CA SER A 301 7.89 -2.06 21.56
C SER A 301 6.84 -2.30 20.48
N LEU A 302 5.90 -3.21 20.69
CA LEU A 302 4.80 -3.47 19.74
C LEU A 302 3.89 -2.24 19.54
N ARG A 303 3.75 -1.37 20.55
CA ARG A 303 3.03 -0.08 20.43
C ARG A 303 3.69 0.89 19.46
N ARG A 304 4.96 0.69 19.14
CA ARG A 304 5.75 1.53 18.21
C ARG A 304 5.84 0.93 16.80
N VAL A 305 5.14 -0.19 16.57
CA VAL A 305 4.97 -0.84 15.27
C VAL A 305 3.56 -0.53 14.76
N LEU A 306 3.47 0.22 13.66
CA LEU A 306 2.22 0.46 12.94
C LEU A 306 1.97 -0.64 11.93
N VAL A 307 0.77 -1.22 11.95
CA VAL A 307 0.25 -2.02 10.85
C VAL A 307 -0.76 -1.20 10.08
N TYR A 308 -0.50 -1.00 8.78
CA TYR A 308 -1.36 -0.19 7.92
C TYR A 308 -1.66 -0.92 6.62
N ASN A 309 -2.90 -1.34 6.44
CA ASN A 309 -3.39 -1.94 5.20
C ASN A 309 -4.89 -1.64 5.02
N HIS A 310 -5.48 -2.09 3.90
CA HIS A 310 -6.89 -1.81 3.62
C HIS A 310 -7.87 -2.48 4.60
N ALA A 311 -7.43 -3.49 5.36
CA ALA A 311 -8.24 -4.21 6.33
C ALA A 311 -8.01 -3.78 7.79
N PHE A 312 -6.91 -3.07 8.08
CA PHE A 312 -6.54 -2.67 9.45
C PHE A 312 -5.62 -1.45 9.45
N THR A 313 -5.83 -0.54 10.41
CA THR A 313 -4.95 0.60 10.68
C THR A 313 -4.86 0.83 12.18
N GLY A 314 -3.71 0.53 12.78
CA GLY A 314 -3.45 0.68 14.21
C GLY A 314 -2.11 0.08 14.63
N SER A 315 -1.74 0.22 15.91
CA SER A 315 -0.52 -0.40 16.41
C SER A 315 -0.65 -1.92 16.49
N LEU A 316 0.48 -2.63 16.48
CA LEU A 316 0.49 -4.10 16.59
C LEU A 316 -0.03 -4.59 17.96
N ALA A 317 0.12 -3.78 19.02
CA ALA A 317 -0.44 -4.04 20.34
C ALA A 317 -1.97 -3.85 20.40
N GLU A 318 -2.51 -2.80 19.76
CA GLU A 318 -3.97 -2.60 19.66
C GLU A 318 -4.67 -3.73 18.91
N ARG A 319 -3.98 -4.32 17.93
CA ARG A 319 -4.48 -5.49 17.22
C ARG A 319 -4.72 -6.69 18.15
N GLU A 320 -4.16 -6.67 19.36
CA GLU A 320 -4.36 -7.69 20.40
C GLU A 320 -5.37 -7.28 21.48
N SER A 321 -5.51 -5.99 21.78
CA SER A 321 -6.46 -5.50 22.78
C SER A 321 -7.84 -5.20 22.17
N GLU A 322 -8.91 -5.78 22.72
CA GLU A 322 -10.31 -5.54 22.28
C GLU A 322 -10.85 -4.12 22.55
N LEU A 323 -10.01 -3.10 22.68
CA LEU A 323 -10.45 -1.73 22.97
C LEU A 323 -10.70 -0.95 21.67
N SER A 324 -11.86 -0.32 21.58
CA SER A 324 -12.09 0.75 20.60
C SER A 324 -13.06 1.77 21.16
N GLU A 325 -12.58 2.97 21.42
CA GLU A 325 -13.40 4.17 21.39
C GLU A 325 -13.41 4.69 19.94
N SER A 326 -14.58 4.66 19.32
CA SER A 326 -14.83 5.30 18.03
C SER A 326 -15.75 6.51 18.30
N THR A 327 -15.13 7.62 18.68
CA THR A 327 -15.80 8.92 18.85
C THR A 327 -15.20 9.91 17.85
N GLU A 328 -15.92 11.00 17.53
CA GLU A 328 -15.42 12.09 16.67
C GLU A 328 -14.07 12.67 17.17
N GLU A 329 -13.85 12.56 18.49
CA GLU A 329 -12.63 12.97 19.19
C GLU A 329 -11.39 12.17 18.73
N PHE A 330 -11.54 10.89 18.39
CA PHE A 330 -10.43 10.08 17.89
C PHE A 330 -9.89 10.59 16.55
N PHE A 331 -10.76 10.98 15.60
CA PHE A 331 -10.33 11.51 14.30
C PHE A 331 -9.60 12.86 14.40
N LYS A 332 -9.79 13.57 15.52
CA LYS A 332 -9.10 14.82 15.86
C LYS A 332 -7.89 14.59 16.79
N SER A 333 -7.63 13.36 17.20
CA SER A 333 -6.55 13.02 18.13
C SER A 333 -5.17 13.05 17.46
N GLN A 334 -4.15 13.28 18.29
CA GLN A 334 -2.75 13.15 17.88
C GLN A 334 -2.43 11.73 17.38
N GLU A 335 -3.04 10.71 17.97
CA GLU A 335 -2.83 9.31 17.59
C GLU A 335 -3.28 9.03 16.16
N TYR A 336 -4.47 9.49 15.76
CA TYR A 336 -4.94 9.34 14.38
C TYR A 336 -4.00 10.05 13.39
N PHE A 337 -3.55 11.25 13.74
CA PHE A 337 -2.56 11.99 12.94
C PHE A 337 -1.24 11.21 12.80
N GLU A 338 -0.73 10.62 13.88
CA GLU A 338 0.50 9.81 13.86
C GLU A 338 0.37 8.57 12.98
N ARG A 339 -0.80 7.92 12.98
CA ARG A 339 -1.11 6.79 12.07
C ARG A 339 -1.13 7.23 10.62
N GLU A 340 -1.85 8.31 10.30
CA GLU A 340 -2.02 8.79 8.93
C GLU A 340 -0.75 9.42 8.34
N SER A 341 0.15 9.91 9.18
CA SER A 341 1.46 10.45 8.80
C SER A 341 2.60 9.43 8.82
N PHE A 342 2.31 8.15 9.14
CA PHE A 342 3.31 7.09 9.31
C PHE A 342 4.38 7.41 10.36
N SER A 343 4.05 8.09 11.45
CA SER A 343 5.02 8.61 12.43
C SER A 343 5.69 7.56 13.35
N TYR A 344 5.25 6.29 13.30
CA TYR A 344 5.75 5.17 14.11
C TYR A 344 7.17 4.75 13.73
N GLU A 345 7.93 4.13 14.64
CA GLU A 345 9.32 3.70 14.37
C GLU A 345 9.39 2.56 13.34
N PHE A 346 8.43 1.65 13.35
CA PHE A 346 8.31 0.57 12.36
C PHE A 346 6.95 0.62 11.71
N VAL A 347 6.89 0.57 10.38
CA VAL A 347 5.64 0.50 9.62
C VAL A 347 5.62 -0.77 8.77
N VAL A 348 4.63 -1.63 9.00
CA VAL A 348 4.34 -2.82 8.22
C VAL A 348 3.12 -2.52 7.35
N THR A 349 3.30 -2.56 6.03
CA THR A 349 2.25 -2.15 5.08
C THR A 349 2.43 -2.90 3.74
N THR A 350 1.56 -2.60 2.77
CA THR A 350 1.58 -3.26 1.46
C THR A 350 2.36 -2.48 0.41
N THR A 351 2.89 -3.19 -0.60
CA THR A 351 3.51 -2.58 -1.80
C THR A 351 2.51 -1.68 -2.52
N GLN A 352 1.23 -2.04 -2.56
CA GLN A 352 0.16 -1.16 -3.05
C GLN A 352 0.13 0.18 -2.33
N ARG A 353 0.28 0.21 -0.99
CA ARG A 353 0.28 1.46 -0.22
C ARG A 353 1.52 2.32 -0.51
N LEU A 354 2.67 1.71 -0.76
CA LEU A 354 3.86 2.43 -1.25
C LEU A 354 3.53 3.13 -2.58
N LEU A 355 2.98 2.40 -3.55
CA LEU A 355 2.62 2.96 -4.86
C LEU A 355 1.58 4.08 -4.75
N ILE A 356 0.57 3.92 -3.89
CA ILE A 356 -0.42 4.97 -3.61
C ILE A 356 0.27 6.22 -3.03
N THR A 357 1.17 6.06 -2.07
CA THR A 357 1.92 7.17 -1.45
C THR A 357 2.76 7.92 -2.49
N LEU A 358 3.38 7.20 -3.42
CA LEU A 358 4.25 7.75 -4.46
C LEU A 358 3.49 8.39 -5.64
N TYR A 359 2.40 7.79 -6.11
CA TYR A 359 1.73 8.20 -7.36
C TYR A 359 0.36 8.86 -7.20
N SER A 360 -0.33 8.68 -6.07
CA SER A 360 -1.61 9.39 -5.82
C SER A 360 -1.40 10.89 -5.83
N ASN A 361 -2.44 11.65 -6.12
CA ASN A 361 -2.42 13.11 -6.00
C ASN A 361 -3.30 13.61 -4.84
N ARG A 362 -3.69 12.73 -3.91
CA ARG A 362 -4.59 13.07 -2.79
C ARG A 362 -3.82 13.45 -1.52
N PRO A 363 -4.36 14.34 -0.67
CA PRO A 363 -3.67 14.83 0.53
C PRO A 363 -3.38 13.72 1.52
N GLN A 364 -4.37 12.88 1.81
CA GLN A 364 -4.28 11.76 2.74
C GLN A 364 -3.19 10.73 2.36
N ASP A 365 -2.91 10.59 1.07
CA ASP A 365 -1.85 9.69 0.59
C ASP A 365 -0.49 10.40 0.66
N LYS A 366 -0.44 11.69 0.31
CA LYS A 366 0.80 12.47 0.28
C LYS A 366 1.33 12.86 1.64
N MET A 367 0.47 12.95 2.65
CA MET A 367 0.85 13.19 4.04
C MET A 367 1.89 12.18 4.56
N LYS A 368 1.95 10.98 3.98
CA LYS A 368 2.86 9.90 4.38
C LYS A 368 4.27 10.05 3.80
N MET A 369 4.47 10.91 2.81
CA MET A 369 5.69 10.88 1.99
C MET A 369 6.96 11.28 2.76
N LEU A 370 6.90 12.32 3.60
CA LEU A 370 8.04 12.74 4.42
C LEU A 370 8.45 11.72 5.48
N ALA A 371 7.60 10.72 5.75
CA ALA A 371 7.91 9.59 6.61
C ALA A 371 9.08 8.75 6.10
N PHE A 372 9.38 8.83 4.80
CA PHE A 372 10.50 8.12 4.18
C PHE A 372 11.85 8.79 4.40
N ARG A 373 11.94 9.86 5.20
CA ARG A 373 13.19 10.50 5.58
C ARG A 373 13.97 9.69 6.61
N ASN A 374 15.30 9.60 6.43
CA ASN A 374 16.21 8.82 7.27
C ASN A 374 15.68 7.41 7.53
N ALA A 375 15.11 6.77 6.51
CA ALA A 375 14.36 5.53 6.66
C ALA A 375 15.04 4.38 5.91
N LEU A 376 14.75 3.15 6.35
CA LEU A 376 15.03 1.93 5.60
C LEU A 376 13.73 1.41 5.01
N LEU A 377 13.63 1.35 3.69
CA LEU A 377 12.47 0.83 2.97
C LEU A 377 12.80 -0.57 2.43
N ILE A 378 12.19 -1.60 3.01
CA ILE A 378 12.31 -2.99 2.55
C ILE A 378 11.10 -3.31 1.67
N ILE A 379 11.35 -3.62 0.40
CA ILE A 379 10.31 -3.98 -0.57
C ILE A 379 10.48 -5.46 -0.90
N ASP A 380 9.68 -6.31 -0.26
CA ASP A 380 9.72 -7.77 -0.47
C ASP A 380 8.96 -8.16 -1.74
N GLU A 381 9.42 -9.25 -2.36
CA GLU A 381 8.89 -9.82 -3.60
C GLU A 381 8.68 -8.76 -4.71
N VAL A 382 9.68 -7.89 -4.95
CA VAL A 382 9.61 -6.79 -5.92
C VAL A 382 9.22 -7.23 -7.34
N GLN A 383 9.43 -8.51 -7.69
CA GLN A 383 9.05 -9.06 -8.98
C GLN A 383 7.53 -9.04 -9.24
N THR A 384 6.69 -8.92 -8.20
CA THR A 384 5.22 -8.80 -8.34
C THR A 384 4.79 -7.40 -8.81
N ILE A 385 5.69 -6.41 -8.82
CA ILE A 385 5.37 -5.07 -9.32
C ILE A 385 5.28 -5.12 -10.86
N PRO A 386 4.24 -4.53 -11.48
CA PRO A 386 4.10 -4.54 -12.93
C PRO A 386 5.36 -4.02 -13.64
N LYS A 387 5.84 -4.77 -14.63
CA LYS A 387 7.15 -4.52 -15.26
C LYS A 387 7.25 -3.16 -15.94
N PHE A 388 6.14 -2.62 -16.47
CA PHE A 388 6.11 -1.28 -17.05
C PHE A 388 6.34 -0.16 -16.01
N LEU A 389 6.01 -0.40 -14.74
CA LEU A 389 6.11 0.57 -13.67
C LEU A 389 7.51 0.58 -13.04
N LEU A 390 8.15 -0.59 -12.98
CA LEU A 390 9.37 -0.82 -12.21
C LEU A 390 10.52 0.15 -12.57
N PRO A 391 10.82 0.48 -13.85
CA PRO A 391 11.88 1.45 -14.17
C PRO A 391 11.63 2.84 -13.58
N ASN A 392 10.41 3.37 -13.75
CA ASN A 392 10.03 4.68 -13.19
C ASN A 392 10.04 4.65 -11.65
N LEU A 393 9.61 3.54 -11.05
CA LEU A 393 9.63 3.37 -9.60
C LEU A 393 11.07 3.36 -9.06
N VAL A 394 11.99 2.63 -9.68
CA VAL A 394 13.41 2.57 -9.29
C VAL A 394 14.04 3.96 -9.38
N ASN A 395 13.79 4.71 -10.45
CA ASN A 395 14.29 6.08 -10.59
C ASN A 395 13.74 6.99 -9.49
N LEU A 396 12.44 6.95 -9.24
CA LEU A 396 11.79 7.75 -8.19
C LEU A 396 12.35 7.41 -6.80
N LEU A 397 12.48 6.13 -6.50
CA LEU A 397 13.05 5.63 -5.25
C LEU A 397 14.54 5.99 -5.11
N SER A 398 15.29 6.06 -6.20
CA SER A 398 16.69 6.51 -6.20
C SER A 398 16.82 7.97 -5.77
N VAL A 399 16.00 8.85 -6.34
CA VAL A 399 15.97 10.27 -5.96
C VAL A 399 15.47 10.44 -4.52
N ILE A 400 14.51 9.62 -4.07
CA ILE A 400 14.08 9.58 -2.67
C ILE A 400 15.26 9.18 -1.77
N ALA A 401 15.91 8.05 -2.04
CA ALA A 401 17.02 7.55 -1.22
C ALA A 401 18.13 8.61 -1.06
N GLU A 402 18.40 9.34 -2.13
CA GLU A 402 19.32 10.48 -2.13
C GLU A 402 18.84 11.66 -1.28
N LYS A 403 17.71 12.28 -1.64
CA LYS A 403 17.24 13.51 -0.99
C LYS A 403 16.89 13.27 0.47
N PHE A 404 16.32 12.11 0.79
CA PHE A 404 15.81 11.81 2.12
C PHE A 404 16.83 11.15 3.04
N ASN A 405 18.08 10.94 2.57
CA ASN A 405 19.11 10.20 3.31
C ASN A 405 18.60 8.81 3.76
N SER A 406 17.98 8.11 2.81
CA SER A 406 17.28 6.85 3.09
C SER A 406 17.91 5.70 2.33
N ARG A 407 17.66 4.49 2.82
CA ARG A 407 18.13 3.25 2.22
C ARG A 407 16.95 2.44 1.71
N ILE A 408 17.14 1.77 0.60
CA ILE A 408 16.13 0.93 -0.05
C ILE A 408 16.72 -0.45 -0.25
N LEU A 409 16.01 -1.45 0.26
CA LEU A 409 16.35 -2.85 0.09
C LEU A 409 15.25 -3.52 -0.74
N PHE A 410 15.53 -3.77 -2.01
CA PHE A 410 14.69 -4.63 -2.83
C PHE A 410 15.01 -6.08 -2.54
N VAL A 411 13.98 -6.90 -2.32
CA VAL A 411 14.15 -8.33 -2.06
C VAL A 411 13.39 -9.12 -3.10
N SER A 412 14.04 -10.14 -3.64
CA SER A 412 13.45 -11.03 -4.63
C SER A 412 14.14 -12.38 -4.68
N ALA A 413 13.42 -13.41 -5.11
CA ALA A 413 14.05 -14.65 -5.57
C ALA A 413 14.79 -14.45 -6.92
N THR A 414 14.36 -13.46 -7.69
CA THR A 414 14.76 -13.23 -9.09
C THR A 414 14.96 -11.74 -9.34
N ILE A 415 16.07 -11.36 -9.97
CA ILE A 415 16.36 -9.93 -10.20
C ILE A 415 15.70 -9.52 -11.51
N PRO A 416 14.66 -8.66 -11.50
CA PRO A 416 14.11 -8.11 -12.74
C PRO A 416 15.17 -7.22 -13.42
N ASP A 417 15.11 -7.10 -14.75
CA ASP A 417 16.07 -6.31 -15.53
C ASP A 417 16.23 -4.86 -15.02
N ALA A 418 15.16 -4.23 -14.53
CA ALA A 418 15.22 -2.88 -13.97
C ALA A 418 16.10 -2.77 -12.71
N LEU A 419 16.41 -3.87 -12.04
CA LEU A 419 17.26 -3.92 -10.83
C LEU A 419 18.67 -4.46 -11.10
N CYS A 420 18.97 -4.94 -12.31
CA CYS A 420 20.22 -5.68 -12.59
C CYS A 420 21.49 -4.84 -12.42
N MET A 421 21.39 -3.52 -12.57
CA MET A 421 22.51 -2.58 -12.42
C MET A 421 22.68 -2.06 -10.99
N LEU A 422 21.77 -2.41 -10.07
CA LEU A 422 21.84 -1.97 -8.69
C LEU A 422 22.81 -2.83 -7.87
N PRO A 423 23.46 -2.27 -6.84
CA PRO A 423 24.32 -3.03 -5.93
C PRO A 423 23.57 -4.22 -5.34
N THR A 424 24.03 -5.44 -5.65
CA THR A 424 23.47 -6.68 -5.10
C THR A 424 24.29 -7.11 -3.88
N LEU A 425 23.60 -7.42 -2.78
CA LEU A 425 24.22 -7.90 -1.56
C LEU A 425 24.95 -9.22 -1.83
N LYS A 426 26.21 -9.29 -1.42
CA LYS A 426 27.12 -10.39 -1.70
C LYS A 426 27.02 -11.49 -0.66
N TYR A 427 27.19 -12.72 -1.11
CA TYR A 427 27.47 -13.90 -0.30
C TYR A 427 28.20 -14.91 -1.20
N PRO A 428 28.97 -15.85 -0.63
CA PRO A 428 29.68 -16.84 -1.42
C PRO A 428 28.71 -17.69 -2.25
N GLN A 429 28.97 -17.84 -3.54
CA GLN A 429 28.15 -18.69 -4.43
C GLN A 429 28.06 -20.13 -3.90
N LYS A 430 29.14 -20.64 -3.31
CA LYS A 430 29.19 -21.94 -2.65
C LYS A 430 28.10 -22.10 -1.58
N THR A 431 27.75 -21.04 -0.84
CA THR A 431 26.71 -21.10 0.20
C THR A 431 25.32 -21.27 -0.43
N GLU A 432 25.05 -20.57 -1.54
CA GLU A 432 23.81 -20.76 -2.32
C GLU A 432 23.74 -22.15 -2.93
N ASP A 433 24.81 -22.60 -3.60
CA ASP A 433 24.87 -23.93 -4.20
C ASP A 433 24.68 -25.04 -3.15
N THR A 434 25.32 -24.90 -1.98
CA THR A 434 25.16 -25.85 -0.87
C THR A 434 23.71 -25.88 -0.38
N TYR A 435 23.07 -24.72 -0.23
CA TYR A 435 21.66 -24.63 0.12
C TYR A 435 20.78 -25.29 -0.94
N LEU A 436 20.94 -24.93 -2.22
CA LEU A 436 20.15 -25.48 -3.33
C LEU A 436 20.37 -26.99 -3.51
N ASN A 437 21.56 -27.50 -3.22
CA ASN A 437 21.86 -28.93 -3.21
C ASN A 437 21.11 -29.64 -2.08
N ALA A 438 21.16 -29.09 -0.86
CA ALA A 438 20.48 -29.65 0.30
C ALA A 438 18.95 -29.57 0.21
N THR A 439 18.42 -28.62 -0.56
CA THR A 439 16.97 -28.42 -0.77
C THR A 439 16.51 -28.82 -2.17
N LEU A 440 17.24 -29.72 -2.85
CA LEU A 440 16.89 -30.17 -4.20
C LEU A 440 15.48 -30.76 -4.24
N LYS A 441 14.68 -30.30 -5.20
CA LYS A 441 13.31 -30.79 -5.46
C LYS A 441 13.21 -31.24 -6.89
N TYR A 442 12.51 -32.35 -7.11
CA TYR A 442 12.23 -32.86 -8.44
C TYR A 442 10.96 -32.25 -9.00
N ILE A 443 10.93 -32.08 -10.31
CA ILE A 443 9.82 -31.49 -11.05
C ILE A 443 9.39 -32.46 -12.15
N GLN A 444 8.10 -32.70 -12.25
CA GLN A 444 7.48 -33.49 -13.31
C GLN A 444 6.41 -32.66 -13.99
N TYR A 445 6.43 -32.59 -15.32
CA TYR A 445 5.37 -31.96 -16.10
C TYR A 445 4.42 -33.02 -16.67
N LEU A 446 3.13 -32.85 -16.42
CA LEU A 446 2.04 -33.68 -16.94
C LEU A 446 1.14 -32.82 -17.84
N PRO A 447 1.01 -33.13 -19.14
CA PRO A 447 0.11 -32.39 -20.04
C PRO A 447 -1.36 -32.43 -19.61
N GLN A 448 -1.75 -33.47 -18.88
CA GLN A 448 -3.07 -33.66 -18.30
C GLN A 448 -2.91 -34.42 -16.98
N LEU A 449 -3.74 -34.11 -15.99
CA LEU A 449 -3.81 -34.83 -14.72
C LEU A 449 -5.15 -35.53 -14.60
N ASP A 450 -5.15 -36.85 -14.42
CA ASP A 450 -6.29 -37.53 -13.83
C ASP A 450 -6.21 -37.36 -12.31
N VAL A 451 -7.30 -36.92 -11.70
CA VAL A 451 -7.40 -36.74 -10.25
C VAL A 451 -7.22 -38.08 -9.51
N ALA A 452 -7.51 -39.20 -10.17
CA ALA A 452 -7.25 -40.54 -9.64
C ALA A 452 -5.75 -40.88 -9.51
N ASP A 453 -4.88 -40.24 -10.30
CA ASP A 453 -3.43 -40.48 -10.29
C ASP A 453 -2.68 -39.70 -9.17
N ILE A 454 -3.43 -38.96 -8.35
CA ILE A 454 -2.85 -38.19 -7.25
C ILE A 454 -2.46 -39.15 -6.12
N ASP A 455 -1.17 -39.23 -5.85
CA ASP A 455 -0.62 -39.94 -4.70
C ASP A 455 -0.94 -39.16 -3.42
N GLY A 456 -2.13 -39.41 -2.92
CA GLY A 456 -2.64 -38.80 -1.72
C GLY A 456 -2.00 -39.32 -0.43
N GLU A 457 -1.35 -40.49 -0.46
CA GLU A 457 -0.79 -41.18 0.71
C GLU A 457 0.65 -40.80 1.00
N ALA A 458 1.30 -40.05 0.09
CA ALA A 458 2.64 -39.51 0.22
C ALA A 458 2.79 -38.39 1.26
N GLY A 459 2.36 -38.63 2.51
CA GLY A 459 2.50 -37.69 3.61
C GLY A 459 1.54 -36.50 3.48
N ARG A 460 2.08 -35.28 3.49
CA ARG A 460 1.30 -34.05 3.27
C ARG A 460 1.28 -33.67 1.79
N VAL A 461 0.10 -33.60 1.21
CA VAL A 461 -0.11 -33.35 -0.22
C VAL A 461 -0.86 -32.03 -0.43
N LEU A 462 -0.35 -31.18 -1.30
CA LEU A 462 -1.03 -29.96 -1.74
C LEU A 462 -1.43 -30.09 -3.20
N ILE A 463 -2.69 -29.83 -3.52
CA ILE A 463 -3.19 -29.63 -4.87
C ILE A 463 -3.58 -28.16 -4.99
N MET A 464 -2.91 -27.44 -5.87
CA MET A 464 -3.09 -26.01 -6.05
C MET A 464 -3.48 -25.67 -7.48
N VAL A 465 -4.58 -24.94 -7.63
CA VAL A 465 -5.12 -24.51 -8.92
C VAL A 465 -5.44 -23.02 -8.94
N ASN A 466 -5.61 -22.46 -10.13
CA ASN A 466 -5.60 -21.02 -10.36
C ASN A 466 -6.90 -20.32 -9.99
N THR A 467 -8.03 -21.04 -10.03
CA THR A 467 -9.35 -20.46 -9.78
C THR A 467 -10.13 -21.23 -8.73
N ARG A 468 -11.02 -20.52 -8.02
CA ARG A 468 -11.85 -21.09 -6.95
C ARG A 468 -12.79 -22.18 -7.46
N ARG A 469 -13.33 -22.00 -8.67
CA ARG A 469 -14.14 -23.00 -9.39
C ARG A 469 -13.38 -24.31 -9.57
N LYS A 470 -12.20 -24.26 -10.19
CA LYS A 470 -11.34 -25.44 -10.39
C LYS A 470 -10.99 -26.14 -9.07
N ALA A 471 -10.68 -25.35 -8.03
CA ALA A 471 -10.33 -25.90 -6.73
C ALA A 471 -11.51 -26.64 -6.10
N HIS A 472 -12.70 -26.06 -6.19
CA HIS A 472 -13.93 -26.67 -5.69
C HIS A 472 -14.24 -27.98 -6.43
N ASP A 473 -14.14 -27.97 -7.76
CA ASP A 473 -14.43 -29.15 -8.59
C ASP A 473 -13.50 -30.32 -8.26
N ILE A 474 -12.18 -30.06 -8.13
CA ILE A 474 -11.21 -31.06 -7.69
C ILE A 474 -11.53 -31.56 -6.27
N TYR A 475 -11.80 -30.66 -5.34
CA TYR A 475 -12.14 -31.04 -3.96
C TYR A 475 -13.34 -31.99 -3.92
N HIS A 476 -14.38 -31.72 -4.70
CA HIS A 476 -15.55 -32.58 -4.81
C HIS A 476 -15.27 -33.92 -5.49
N GLN A 477 -14.44 -33.94 -6.53
CA GLN A 477 -14.04 -35.18 -7.19
C GLN A 477 -13.26 -36.09 -6.25
N ILE A 478 -12.25 -35.57 -5.54
CA ILE A 478 -11.45 -36.36 -4.59
C ILE A 478 -12.32 -36.86 -3.43
N SER A 479 -13.21 -36.01 -2.92
CA SER A 479 -14.12 -36.38 -1.82
C SER A 479 -15.08 -37.53 -2.15
N LYS A 480 -15.27 -37.88 -3.44
CA LYS A 480 -16.13 -39.01 -3.85
C LYS A 480 -15.43 -40.37 -3.79
N PHE A 481 -14.12 -40.40 -4.01
CA PHE A 481 -13.38 -41.66 -4.18
C PHE A 481 -12.34 -41.91 -3.11
N ARG A 482 -12.05 -40.93 -2.25
CA ARG A 482 -11.05 -41.05 -1.19
C ARG A 482 -11.69 -40.97 0.19
N GLU A 483 -11.41 -41.97 1.02
CA GLU A 483 -11.69 -41.94 2.45
C GLU A 483 -10.55 -41.20 3.18
N GLY A 484 -10.92 -40.27 4.07
CA GLY A 484 -9.96 -39.48 4.85
C GLY A 484 -10.33 -38.00 4.93
N VAL A 485 -9.59 -37.24 5.75
CA VAL A 485 -9.84 -35.81 5.91
C VAL A 485 -9.18 -35.05 4.75
N ILE A 486 -9.99 -34.34 3.97
CA ILE A 486 -9.55 -33.46 2.90
C ILE A 486 -9.86 -32.03 3.33
N TYR A 487 -8.88 -31.15 3.23
CA TYR A 487 -9.07 -29.73 3.54
C TYR A 487 -9.15 -28.91 2.26
N TYR A 488 -9.97 -27.87 2.29
CA TYR A 488 -10.13 -26.92 1.22
C TYR A 488 -9.70 -25.53 1.69
N LEU A 489 -8.99 -24.77 0.84
CA LEU A 489 -8.55 -23.41 1.15
C LEU A 489 -8.71 -22.45 -0.04
N SER A 490 -9.47 -21.38 0.19
CA SER A 490 -9.64 -20.28 -0.77
C SER A 490 -9.77 -18.93 -0.05
N SER A 491 -9.77 -17.82 -0.81
CA SER A 491 -10.09 -16.51 -0.24
C SER A 491 -11.57 -16.38 0.14
N GLY A 492 -12.41 -17.32 -0.28
CA GLY A 492 -13.81 -17.46 0.15
C GLY A 492 -13.99 -18.03 1.56
N ILE A 493 -12.93 -18.55 2.18
CA ILE A 493 -12.95 -18.99 3.59
C ILE A 493 -12.56 -17.81 4.48
N THR A 494 -13.33 -17.60 5.55
CA THR A 494 -13.03 -16.53 6.52
C THR A 494 -11.63 -16.66 7.09
N LYS A 495 -10.96 -15.54 7.36
CA LYS A 495 -9.61 -15.53 7.94
C LYS A 495 -9.51 -16.35 9.23
N ARG A 496 -10.54 -16.29 10.09
CA ARG A 496 -10.63 -17.07 11.32
C ARG A 496 -10.61 -18.57 11.04
N GLN A 497 -11.44 -19.04 10.11
CA GLN A 497 -11.54 -20.45 9.78
C GLN A 497 -10.29 -20.95 9.06
N ARG A 498 -9.73 -20.16 8.14
CA ARG A 498 -8.47 -20.46 7.47
C ARG A 498 -7.31 -20.67 8.46
N ARG A 499 -7.19 -19.82 9.49
CA ARG A 499 -6.19 -19.99 10.56
C ARG A 499 -6.35 -21.31 11.32
N LYS A 500 -7.59 -21.70 11.62
CA LYS A 500 -7.89 -23.00 12.26
C LYS A 500 -7.46 -24.16 11.37
N ILE A 501 -7.87 -24.15 10.10
CA ILE A 501 -7.51 -25.17 9.11
C ILE A 501 -5.97 -25.28 8.98
N ILE A 502 -5.26 -24.16 8.86
CA ILE A 502 -3.78 -24.14 8.78
C ILE A 502 -3.13 -24.78 10.03
N HIS A 503 -3.68 -24.52 11.21
CA HIS A 503 -3.20 -25.11 12.46
C HIS A 503 -3.46 -26.62 12.52
N GLU A 504 -4.58 -27.09 11.99
CA GLU A 504 -4.95 -28.50 11.94
C GLU A 504 -4.10 -29.28 10.91
N ILE A 505 -3.86 -28.71 9.71
CA ILE A 505 -2.98 -29.28 8.68
C ILE A 505 -1.56 -29.52 9.21
N ASN A 506 -1.09 -28.70 10.17
CA ASN A 506 0.21 -28.88 10.78
C ASN A 506 0.29 -30.11 11.72
N LYS A 507 -0.83 -30.64 12.21
CA LYS A 507 -0.85 -31.75 13.20
C LYS A 507 -0.91 -33.14 12.59
N GLU A 508 -1.61 -33.34 11.47
CA GLU A 508 -1.81 -34.66 10.86
C GLU A 508 -1.43 -34.71 9.37
N PRO A 509 -0.97 -35.87 8.84
CA PRO A 509 -0.71 -36.06 7.41
C PRO A 509 -2.00 -35.97 6.60
N LEU A 510 -1.97 -35.24 5.48
CA LEU A 510 -3.22 -34.76 4.89
C LEU A 510 -3.11 -34.22 3.46
N LEU A 511 -4.21 -34.33 2.69
CA LEU A 511 -4.42 -33.72 1.38
C LEU A 511 -5.18 -32.39 1.49
N VAL A 512 -4.60 -31.34 0.93
CA VAL A 512 -5.17 -29.99 0.88
C VAL A 512 -5.42 -29.60 -0.57
N VAL A 513 -6.64 -29.18 -0.89
CA VAL A 513 -6.97 -28.53 -2.17
C VAL A 513 -7.06 -27.03 -1.94
N SER A 514 -6.30 -26.25 -2.70
CA SER A 514 -6.20 -24.81 -2.47
C SER A 514 -6.14 -24.00 -3.77
N THR A 515 -6.51 -22.73 -3.66
CA THR A 515 -6.07 -21.68 -4.61
C THR A 515 -4.72 -21.10 -4.17
N GLN A 516 -4.36 -19.90 -4.63
CA GLN A 516 -3.08 -19.23 -4.34
C GLN A 516 -2.88 -18.83 -2.86
N VAL A 517 -3.86 -19.08 -1.99
CA VAL A 517 -3.84 -18.69 -0.56
C VAL A 517 -2.65 -19.28 0.20
N LEU A 518 -2.14 -20.44 -0.21
CA LEU A 518 -0.98 -21.10 0.40
C LEU A 518 0.36 -20.78 -0.27
N GLU A 519 0.39 -19.98 -1.35
CA GLU A 519 1.64 -19.65 -2.06
C GLU A 519 2.60 -18.87 -1.14
N ALA A 520 2.08 -17.86 -0.44
CA ALA A 520 2.86 -16.91 0.34
C ALA A 520 2.34 -16.77 1.78
N GLY A 521 3.24 -16.45 2.72
CA GLY A 521 2.84 -16.07 4.09
C GLY A 521 2.28 -17.18 4.99
N VAL A 522 2.34 -18.46 4.60
CA VAL A 522 1.85 -19.56 5.44
C VAL A 522 2.99 -20.52 5.81
N ASP A 523 3.14 -20.83 7.09
CA ASP A 523 4.20 -21.70 7.59
C ASP A 523 3.81 -23.18 7.56
N ILE A 524 3.63 -23.73 6.36
CA ILE A 524 3.37 -25.16 6.13
C ILE A 524 4.43 -25.72 5.17
N SER A 525 4.83 -26.98 5.42
CA SER A 525 5.68 -27.77 4.54
C SER A 525 4.90 -28.98 4.03
N PHE A 526 4.95 -29.21 2.72
CA PHE A 526 4.33 -30.36 2.04
C PHE A 526 5.41 -31.34 1.55
N ASP A 527 5.03 -32.60 1.40
CA ASP A 527 5.88 -33.68 0.88
C ASP A 527 5.67 -33.89 -0.63
N ARG A 528 4.44 -33.66 -1.11
CA ARG A 528 4.08 -33.61 -2.54
C ARG A 528 3.29 -32.35 -2.85
N ILE A 529 3.52 -31.79 -4.03
CA ILE A 529 2.72 -30.68 -4.56
C ILE A 529 2.30 -31.01 -5.98
N TYR A 530 1.00 -30.88 -6.25
CA TYR A 530 0.39 -30.83 -7.57
C TYR A 530 0.02 -29.37 -7.83
N ARG A 531 0.60 -28.73 -8.84
CA ARG A 531 0.35 -27.33 -9.17
C ARG A 531 -0.12 -27.19 -10.61
N GLU A 532 -1.29 -26.58 -10.81
CA GLU A 532 -1.71 -26.19 -12.16
C GLU A 532 -0.68 -25.23 -12.76
N VAL A 533 -0.44 -25.30 -14.08
CA VAL A 533 0.46 -24.37 -14.77
C VAL A 533 0.13 -22.92 -14.39
N ALA A 534 1.16 -22.15 -14.09
CA ALA A 534 1.11 -20.76 -13.70
C ALA A 534 2.42 -20.06 -14.15
N PRO A 535 2.50 -18.72 -14.09
CA PRO A 535 3.77 -18.01 -14.24
C PRO A 535 4.86 -18.62 -13.37
N LEU A 536 6.11 -18.67 -13.87
CA LEU A 536 7.21 -19.33 -13.17
C LEU A 536 7.42 -18.82 -11.73
N ASP A 537 7.09 -17.56 -11.47
CA ASP A 537 7.20 -16.96 -10.13
C ASP A 537 6.25 -17.63 -9.13
N ASN A 538 5.00 -17.86 -9.53
CA ASN A 538 4.02 -18.57 -8.72
C ASN A 538 4.42 -20.05 -8.52
N ILE A 539 5.00 -20.68 -9.55
CA ILE A 539 5.55 -22.05 -9.45
C ILE A 539 6.69 -22.08 -8.42
N VAL A 540 7.64 -21.15 -8.46
CA VAL A 540 8.76 -21.06 -7.52
C VAL A 540 8.30 -20.76 -6.09
N GLN A 541 7.29 -19.90 -5.92
CA GLN A 541 6.69 -19.62 -4.61
C GLN A 541 6.04 -20.87 -4.01
N THR A 542 5.26 -21.59 -4.82
CA THR A 542 4.61 -22.85 -4.43
C THR A 542 5.65 -23.92 -4.12
N MET A 543 6.67 -24.07 -4.98
CA MET A 543 7.81 -24.98 -4.78
C MET A 543 8.53 -24.68 -3.46
N GLY A 544 8.57 -23.42 -3.01
CA GLY A 544 9.09 -23.01 -1.71
C GLY A 544 8.37 -23.62 -0.48
N ARG A 545 7.22 -24.27 -0.68
CA ARG A 545 6.46 -25.02 0.34
C ARG A 545 6.73 -26.53 0.30
N LEU A 546 7.32 -27.04 -0.78
CA LEU A 546 7.72 -28.44 -0.90
C LEU A 546 9.00 -28.69 -0.09
N ASN A 547 8.97 -29.66 0.81
CA ASN A 547 10.05 -30.04 1.73
C ASN A 547 10.80 -28.84 2.32
N ARG A 548 10.04 -27.83 2.80
CA ARG A 548 10.55 -26.53 3.25
C ARG A 548 11.52 -26.64 4.42
N GLU A 549 11.29 -27.60 5.32
CA GLU A 549 12.13 -27.81 6.51
C GLU A 549 13.16 -28.93 6.37
N GLY A 550 13.20 -29.62 5.22
CA GLY A 550 14.17 -30.69 4.97
C GLY A 550 13.95 -31.94 5.82
N TYR A 551 12.70 -32.22 6.20
CA TYR A 551 12.32 -33.39 7.02
C TYR A 551 11.70 -34.53 6.22
N SER A 552 11.37 -34.32 4.94
CA SER A 552 10.61 -35.30 4.18
C SER A 552 11.37 -36.62 4.10
N LYS A 553 10.67 -37.72 4.42
CA LYS A 553 11.19 -39.09 4.31
C LYS A 553 11.11 -39.63 2.88
N ILE A 554 10.39 -38.93 2.01
CA ILE A 554 10.21 -39.28 0.60
C ILE A 554 10.87 -38.23 -0.29
N THR A 555 11.10 -38.61 -1.54
CA THR A 555 11.64 -37.69 -2.55
C THR A 555 10.67 -36.52 -2.77
N PRO A 556 11.09 -35.26 -2.55
CA PRO A 556 10.24 -34.11 -2.76
C PRO A 556 9.92 -33.94 -4.25
N LEU A 557 8.65 -34.02 -4.61
CA LEU A 557 8.19 -33.89 -6.00
C LEU A 557 7.16 -32.78 -6.15
N LEU A 558 7.39 -31.94 -7.15
CA LEU A 558 6.44 -30.98 -7.69
C LEU A 558 5.93 -31.51 -9.04
N THR A 559 4.65 -31.89 -9.07
CA THR A 559 3.95 -32.27 -10.29
C THR A 559 3.22 -31.05 -10.83
N ILE A 560 3.58 -30.62 -12.04
CA ILE A 560 2.95 -29.50 -12.73
C ILE A 560 2.00 -30.05 -13.77
N PHE A 561 0.77 -29.57 -13.79
CA PHE A 561 -0.27 -30.11 -14.67
C PHE A 561 -1.12 -29.02 -15.31
N GLN A 562 -1.85 -29.39 -16.36
CA GLN A 562 -2.83 -28.52 -17.01
C GLN A 562 -4.22 -29.17 -16.96
N LEU A 563 -5.24 -28.40 -16.56
CA LEU A 563 -6.64 -28.85 -16.54
C LEU A 563 -7.38 -28.46 -17.83
N ASP A 564 -7.16 -27.22 -18.26
CA ASP A 564 -7.80 -26.62 -19.42
C ASP A 564 -6.89 -25.51 -20.01
N GLU A 565 -7.40 -24.78 -21.00
CA GLU A 565 -6.69 -23.64 -21.61
C GLU A 565 -6.99 -22.30 -20.90
N ASP A 566 -7.75 -22.30 -19.80
CA ASP A 566 -8.07 -21.07 -19.05
C ASP A 566 -6.82 -20.55 -18.31
N VAL A 567 -6.33 -19.41 -18.77
CA VAL A 567 -5.13 -18.73 -18.26
C VAL A 567 -5.40 -17.87 -17.02
N ALA A 568 -6.67 -17.63 -16.68
CA ALA A 568 -7.01 -16.77 -15.57
C ALA A 568 -6.43 -17.30 -14.24
N PRO A 569 -5.93 -16.43 -13.36
CA PRO A 569 -5.97 -14.96 -13.41
C PRO A 569 -4.74 -14.30 -14.06
N TYR A 570 -3.91 -15.04 -14.78
CA TYR A 570 -2.59 -14.59 -15.23
C TYR A 570 -2.58 -14.02 -16.65
N ASP A 571 -1.48 -13.34 -17.00
CA ASP A 571 -1.25 -12.80 -18.35
C ASP A 571 -0.92 -13.91 -19.36
N ASP A 572 -1.50 -13.80 -20.57
CA ASP A 572 -1.33 -14.77 -21.65
C ASP A 572 0.15 -15.02 -22.00
N LEU A 573 0.98 -13.98 -21.98
CA LEU A 573 2.39 -14.11 -22.34
C LEU A 573 3.16 -14.84 -21.25
N GLU A 574 2.95 -14.47 -19.98
CA GLU A 574 3.57 -15.14 -18.84
C GLU A 574 3.21 -16.64 -18.82
N MET A 575 1.96 -16.97 -19.13
CA MET A 575 1.48 -18.35 -19.25
C MET A 575 2.12 -19.08 -20.42
N LYS A 576 2.15 -18.46 -21.61
CA LYS A 576 2.75 -19.05 -22.81
C LYS A 576 4.24 -19.37 -22.62
N LEU A 577 4.99 -18.45 -22.02
CA LEU A 577 6.41 -18.66 -21.73
C LEU A 577 6.62 -19.76 -20.68
N SER A 578 5.77 -19.82 -19.66
CA SER A 578 5.83 -20.88 -18.66
C SER A 578 5.55 -22.25 -19.28
N LYS A 579 4.50 -22.39 -20.11
CA LYS A 579 4.20 -23.61 -20.87
C LYS A 579 5.34 -24.07 -21.79
N LYS A 580 6.14 -23.13 -22.32
CA LYS A 580 7.34 -23.44 -23.12
C LYS A 580 8.50 -23.97 -22.28
N ILE A 581 8.67 -23.48 -21.05
CA ILE A 581 9.83 -23.78 -20.20
C ILE A 581 9.61 -25.03 -19.35
N LEU A 582 8.45 -25.16 -18.71
CA LEU A 582 8.17 -26.18 -17.70
C LEU A 582 8.36 -27.64 -18.17
N PRO A 583 8.06 -28.02 -19.43
CA PRO A 583 8.32 -29.38 -19.93
C PRO A 583 9.80 -29.76 -20.00
N HIS A 584 10.72 -28.79 -19.95
CA HIS A 584 12.17 -28.99 -20.10
C HIS A 584 12.93 -28.85 -18.79
N VAL A 585 12.22 -28.82 -17.66
CA VAL A 585 12.79 -28.64 -16.33
C VAL A 585 12.48 -29.87 -15.48
N SER A 586 13.51 -30.49 -14.94
CA SER A 586 13.42 -31.73 -14.15
C SER A 586 13.65 -31.51 -12.65
N ASP A 587 14.24 -30.37 -12.27
CA ASP A 587 14.51 -30.04 -10.87
C ASP A 587 14.48 -28.54 -10.56
N SER A 588 14.50 -28.23 -9.27
CA SER A 588 14.49 -26.85 -8.77
C SER A 588 15.66 -25.99 -9.26
N LYS A 589 16.86 -26.55 -9.50
CA LYS A 589 18.02 -25.77 -9.95
C LYS A 589 17.86 -25.38 -11.41
N GLU A 590 17.39 -26.32 -12.24
CA GLU A 590 17.03 -26.04 -13.63
C GLU A 590 15.94 -24.96 -13.72
N LEU A 591 14.92 -25.03 -12.85
CA LEU A 591 13.89 -24.00 -12.77
C LEU A 591 14.48 -22.63 -12.41
N TYR A 592 15.34 -22.54 -11.38
CA TYR A 592 15.98 -21.29 -10.98
C TYR A 592 16.86 -20.70 -12.09
N ARG A 593 17.55 -21.53 -12.88
CA ARG A 593 18.32 -21.07 -14.06
C ARG A 593 17.40 -20.56 -15.17
N ALA A 594 16.28 -21.24 -15.41
CA ALA A 594 15.31 -20.86 -16.43
C ALA A 594 14.58 -19.54 -16.13
N LEU A 595 14.52 -19.10 -14.87
CA LEU A 595 13.95 -17.80 -14.53
C LEU A 595 14.66 -16.64 -15.25
N GLN A 596 15.98 -16.72 -15.43
CA GLN A 596 16.72 -15.65 -16.09
C GLN A 596 16.33 -15.50 -17.57
N SER A 597 16.18 -16.60 -18.30
CA SER A 597 15.71 -16.58 -19.68
C SER A 597 14.23 -16.17 -19.77
N TYR A 598 13.40 -16.65 -18.84
CA TYR A 598 11.99 -16.28 -18.72
C TYR A 598 11.79 -14.76 -18.62
N TYR A 599 12.48 -14.10 -17.70
CA TYR A 599 12.37 -12.64 -17.56
C TYR A 599 12.98 -11.87 -18.73
N SER A 600 14.09 -12.36 -19.29
CA SER A 600 14.66 -11.74 -20.49
C SER A 600 13.69 -11.81 -21.67
N GLU A 601 12.99 -12.95 -21.86
CA GLU A 601 11.96 -13.09 -22.88
C GLU A 601 10.75 -12.20 -22.59
N LEU A 602 10.26 -12.12 -21.35
CA LEU A 602 9.19 -11.19 -20.95
C LEU A 602 9.54 -9.73 -21.22
N ALA A 603 10.77 -9.32 -20.87
CA ALA A 603 11.25 -7.96 -21.09
C ALA A 603 11.33 -7.61 -22.59
N LYS A 604 11.80 -8.56 -23.42
CA LYS A 604 11.89 -8.39 -24.89
C LYS A 604 10.52 -8.38 -25.57
N ALA A 605 9.63 -9.26 -25.14
CA ALA A 605 8.35 -9.48 -25.80
C ALA A 605 7.33 -8.36 -25.58
N HIS A 606 7.51 -7.50 -24.58
CA HIS A 606 6.59 -6.39 -24.32
C HIS A 606 7.09 -5.03 -24.81
N ALA A 607 7.04 -4.79 -26.11
CA ALA A 607 7.06 -3.42 -26.67
C ALA A 607 6.01 -2.52 -25.99
N THR A 608 4.88 -3.12 -25.59
CA THR A 608 3.83 -2.49 -24.79
C THR A 608 4.33 -2.01 -23.42
N ASN A 609 5.15 -2.76 -22.68
CA ASN A 609 5.65 -2.33 -21.37
C ASN A 609 6.60 -1.13 -21.52
N LYS A 610 7.46 -1.14 -22.55
CA LYS A 610 8.31 0.01 -22.86
C LYS A 610 7.47 1.25 -23.20
N LYS A 611 6.44 1.10 -24.03
CA LYS A 611 5.51 2.18 -24.38
C LYS A 611 4.75 2.72 -23.16
N LEU A 612 4.24 1.84 -22.29
CA LEU A 612 3.54 2.22 -21.06
C LEU A 612 4.48 2.90 -20.06
N SER A 613 5.71 2.42 -19.92
CA SER A 613 6.74 3.05 -19.10
C SER A 613 7.06 4.45 -19.59
N GLU A 614 7.18 4.63 -20.91
CA GLU A 614 7.43 5.93 -21.53
C GLU A 614 6.23 6.87 -21.42
N GLU A 615 5.01 6.37 -21.57
CA GLU A 615 3.78 7.14 -21.37
C GLU A 615 3.71 7.68 -19.93
N LEU A 616 4.00 6.83 -18.93
CA LEU A 616 4.06 7.25 -17.54
C LEU A 616 5.13 8.33 -17.33
N ARG A 617 6.33 8.14 -17.90
CA ARG A 617 7.43 9.11 -17.84
C ARG A 617 6.99 10.47 -18.38
N ILE A 618 6.38 10.52 -19.57
CA ILE A 618 5.88 11.74 -20.20
C ILE A 618 4.85 12.45 -19.31
N LYS A 619 3.91 11.71 -18.71
CA LYS A 619 2.91 12.28 -17.79
C LYS A 619 3.57 12.87 -16.54
N MET A 620 4.61 12.22 -16.00
CA MET A 620 5.40 12.73 -14.89
C MET A 620 6.19 14.00 -15.28
N CYS A 621 6.83 14.03 -16.46
CA CYS A 621 7.51 15.23 -16.99
C CYS A 621 6.58 16.43 -17.09
N LYS A 622 5.34 16.21 -17.53
CA LYS A 622 4.35 17.28 -17.66
C LYS A 622 3.68 17.65 -16.33
N LEU A 623 4.05 16.99 -15.23
CA LEU A 623 3.43 17.14 -13.91
C LEU A 623 1.90 16.95 -13.97
N TRP A 624 1.43 16.04 -14.80
CA TRP A 624 0.02 15.68 -14.94
C TRP A 624 -0.41 14.73 -13.81
N PHE A 625 -0.38 15.22 -12.56
CA PHE A 625 -0.56 14.40 -11.35
C PHE A 625 -1.84 13.56 -11.35
N ASP A 626 -2.94 14.13 -11.87
CA ASP A 626 -4.22 13.44 -12.06
C ASP A 626 -4.10 12.29 -13.06
N GLU A 627 -3.50 12.54 -14.22
CA GLU A 627 -3.32 11.49 -15.24
C GLU A 627 -2.30 10.43 -14.82
N VAL A 628 -1.23 10.81 -14.11
CA VAL A 628 -0.28 9.86 -13.51
C VAL A 628 -1.01 8.92 -12.56
N TRP A 629 -1.80 9.48 -11.64
CA TRP A 629 -2.54 8.68 -10.69
C TRP A 629 -3.57 7.79 -11.36
N ASP A 630 -4.37 8.31 -12.31
CA ASP A 630 -5.38 7.53 -13.02
C ASP A 630 -4.75 6.40 -13.85
N PHE A 631 -3.60 6.65 -14.47
CA PHE A 631 -2.83 5.65 -15.21
C PHE A 631 -2.37 4.51 -14.30
N VAL A 632 -1.70 4.84 -13.18
CA VAL A 632 -1.20 3.85 -12.21
C VAL A 632 -2.36 3.10 -11.57
N LYS A 633 -3.40 3.82 -11.11
CA LYS A 633 -4.58 3.21 -10.50
C LYS A 633 -5.23 2.19 -11.44
N LYS A 634 -5.50 2.56 -12.70
CA LYS A 634 -6.17 1.68 -13.67
C LYS A 634 -5.35 0.43 -14.01
N LYS A 635 -4.02 0.53 -14.04
CA LYS A 635 -3.12 -0.54 -14.51
C LYS A 635 -2.52 -1.40 -13.40
N VAL A 636 -2.45 -0.88 -12.18
CA VAL A 636 -1.77 -1.54 -11.05
C VAL A 636 -2.74 -1.87 -9.91
N LEU A 637 -3.82 -1.10 -9.79
CA LEU A 637 -4.88 -1.29 -8.80
C LEU A 637 -6.20 -1.60 -9.49
N PRO A 638 -6.29 -2.65 -10.36
CA PRO A 638 -7.56 -3.01 -10.96
C PRO A 638 -8.59 -3.24 -9.85
N ALA A 639 -9.84 -2.87 -10.11
CA ALA A 639 -10.95 -2.89 -9.16
C ALA A 639 -11.36 -4.31 -8.68
N ASP A 640 -10.50 -5.31 -8.88
CA ASP A 640 -10.84 -6.72 -8.85
C ASP A 640 -10.16 -7.47 -7.68
N ILE A 641 -10.31 -6.93 -6.47
CA ILE A 641 -10.45 -7.82 -5.32
C ILE A 641 -11.95 -8.03 -5.24
N GLY A 642 -12.42 -9.28 -5.32
CA GLY A 642 -13.86 -9.53 -5.17
C GLY A 642 -14.37 -8.90 -3.88
N ASP A 643 -15.62 -8.41 -3.90
CA ASP A 643 -16.15 -7.67 -2.75
C ASP A 643 -15.97 -8.46 -1.45
N THR A 644 -15.52 -7.78 -0.40
CA THR A 644 -15.33 -8.43 0.91
C THR A 644 -16.69 -8.61 1.58
N VAL A 645 -17.01 -9.85 1.92
CA VAL A 645 -18.19 -10.26 2.67
C VAL A 645 -17.80 -10.58 4.10
N PHE A 646 -18.56 -10.08 5.06
CA PHE A 646 -18.41 -10.41 6.47
C PHE A 646 -19.33 -11.58 6.80
N VAL A 647 -18.77 -12.73 7.17
CA VAL A 647 -19.53 -13.94 7.52
C VAL A 647 -19.38 -14.26 9.01
N PRO A 648 -20.24 -13.71 9.87
CA PRO A 648 -20.23 -14.06 11.29
C PRO A 648 -20.98 -15.37 11.57
N CYS A 649 -20.77 -15.94 12.75
CA CYS A 649 -21.70 -16.96 13.26
C CYS A 649 -23.02 -16.30 13.66
N ALA A 650 -24.09 -17.09 13.71
CA ALA A 650 -25.43 -16.61 14.04
C ALA A 650 -25.49 -15.84 15.38
N GLU A 651 -24.65 -16.22 16.35
CA GLU A 651 -24.52 -15.54 17.65
C GLU A 651 -23.91 -14.14 17.52
N LYS A 652 -22.87 -13.98 16.70
CA LYS A 652 -22.16 -12.69 16.51
C LYS A 652 -22.77 -11.81 15.43
N TRP A 653 -23.80 -12.28 14.73
CA TRP A 653 -24.38 -11.57 13.58
C TRP A 653 -24.83 -10.15 13.94
N GLU A 654 -25.54 -10.03 15.05
CA GLU A 654 -26.07 -8.76 15.54
C GLU A 654 -24.95 -7.80 15.96
N ASP A 655 -23.90 -8.33 16.59
CA ASP A 655 -22.71 -7.55 16.95
C ASP A 655 -22.01 -6.97 15.71
N VAL A 656 -21.88 -7.78 14.66
CA VAL A 656 -21.26 -7.36 13.39
C VAL A 656 -22.12 -6.30 12.72
N LYS A 657 -23.43 -6.53 12.58
CA LYS A 657 -24.36 -5.56 11.98
C LYS A 657 -24.30 -4.21 12.70
N ASN A 658 -24.48 -4.23 14.02
CA ASN A 658 -24.45 -3.02 14.83
C ASN A 658 -23.10 -2.33 14.77
N ALA A 659 -21.99 -3.08 14.70
CA ALA A 659 -20.68 -2.48 14.52
C ALA A 659 -20.54 -1.74 13.20
N PHE A 660 -20.98 -2.30 12.07
CA PHE A 660 -20.94 -1.60 10.79
C PHE A 660 -21.85 -0.37 10.76
N LEU A 661 -23.07 -0.47 11.30
CA LEU A 661 -23.99 0.66 11.37
C LEU A 661 -23.41 1.82 12.18
N ASN A 662 -22.66 1.51 13.24
CA ASN A 662 -22.01 2.47 14.14
C ASN A 662 -20.55 2.80 13.75
N GLY A 663 -20.04 2.32 12.61
CA GLY A 663 -18.68 2.61 12.14
C GLY A 663 -17.52 1.88 12.84
N LYS A 664 -17.80 0.83 13.62
CA LYS A 664 -16.84 0.02 14.40
C LYS A 664 -16.28 -1.19 13.61
N ILE A 665 -15.77 -0.95 12.41
CA ILE A 665 -15.52 -2.01 11.39
C ILE A 665 -14.30 -2.90 11.70
N ASN A 666 -13.33 -2.43 12.46
CA ASN A 666 -12.02 -3.09 12.60
C ASN A 666 -12.06 -4.43 13.37
N ARG A 667 -13.07 -4.66 14.22
CA ARG A 667 -13.15 -5.87 15.08
C ARG A 667 -13.46 -7.16 14.31
N PHE A 668 -14.03 -7.05 13.12
CA PHE A 668 -14.57 -8.21 12.40
C PHE A 668 -13.76 -8.62 11.18
N ALA A 669 -12.53 -8.10 11.05
CA ALA A 669 -11.61 -8.48 9.97
C ALA A 669 -11.34 -10.00 9.91
N GLU A 670 -11.49 -10.71 11.03
CA GLU A 670 -11.34 -12.17 11.06
C GLU A 670 -12.51 -12.94 10.41
N PHE A 671 -13.67 -12.29 10.26
CA PHE A 671 -14.86 -12.82 9.60
C PHE A 671 -14.94 -12.44 8.11
N ALA A 672 -13.94 -11.72 7.61
CA ALA A 672 -13.87 -11.34 6.21
C ALA A 672 -13.55 -12.55 5.32
N ALA A 673 -14.31 -12.68 4.24
CA ALA A 673 -14.08 -13.58 3.11
C ALA A 673 -14.32 -12.80 1.81
N GLU A 674 -13.62 -13.14 0.73
CA GLU A 674 -13.76 -12.46 -0.55
C GLU A 674 -14.79 -13.17 -1.42
N LEU A 675 -15.58 -12.43 -2.19
CA LEU A 675 -16.42 -13.01 -3.23
C LEU A 675 -15.62 -13.42 -4.47
N PRO A 676 -16.09 -14.41 -5.24
CA PRO A 676 -15.53 -14.67 -6.55
C PRO A 676 -15.85 -13.49 -7.49
N LYS A 677 -15.01 -13.28 -8.50
CA LYS A 677 -15.24 -12.24 -9.52
C LYS A 677 -16.59 -12.40 -10.25
N THR A 678 -17.06 -13.64 -10.42
CA THR A 678 -18.34 -13.96 -11.06
C THR A 678 -19.56 -13.51 -10.27
N PHE A 679 -19.41 -13.10 -9.00
CA PHE A 679 -20.54 -12.65 -8.18
C PHE A 679 -21.32 -11.50 -8.82
N VAL A 680 -20.62 -10.51 -9.39
CA VAL A 680 -21.29 -9.34 -10.00
C VAL A 680 -22.16 -9.76 -11.19
N GLU A 681 -21.73 -10.76 -11.94
CA GLU A 681 -22.49 -11.32 -13.07
C GLU A 681 -23.65 -12.18 -12.59
N LEU A 682 -23.41 -13.05 -11.61
CA LEU A 682 -24.41 -13.91 -10.99
C LEU A 682 -25.50 -13.09 -10.28
N ASP A 683 -25.16 -11.99 -9.64
CA ASP A 683 -26.09 -11.09 -8.97
C ASP A 683 -27.07 -10.46 -9.96
N LYS A 684 -26.60 -10.05 -11.16
CA LYS A 684 -27.47 -9.54 -12.22
C LYS A 684 -28.48 -10.58 -12.70
N GLN A 685 -28.12 -11.86 -12.68
CA GLN A 685 -28.96 -12.95 -13.18
C GLN A 685 -29.93 -13.47 -12.12
N HIS A 686 -29.50 -13.54 -10.86
CA HIS A 686 -30.23 -14.24 -9.78
C HIS A 686 -30.66 -13.33 -8.61
N ASN A 687 -30.41 -12.02 -8.71
CA ASN A 687 -30.75 -11.01 -7.70
C ASN A 687 -30.27 -11.39 -6.30
N LEU A 688 -28.98 -11.74 -6.20
CA LEU A 688 -28.35 -12.34 -5.03
C LEU A 688 -28.20 -11.33 -3.88
N ARG A 689 -28.16 -10.03 -4.18
CA ARG A 689 -28.20 -8.93 -3.21
C ARG A 689 -29.35 -9.05 -2.19
N ARG A 690 -30.46 -9.71 -2.52
CA ARG A 690 -31.59 -9.95 -1.58
C ARG A 690 -31.19 -10.75 -0.34
N MET A 691 -30.12 -11.53 -0.43
CA MET A 691 -29.61 -12.37 0.65
C MET A 691 -28.70 -11.60 1.63
N PHE A 692 -28.40 -10.33 1.34
CA PHE A 692 -27.60 -9.45 2.19
C PHE A 692 -28.49 -8.42 2.90
N ASP A 693 -27.98 -7.88 4.01
CA ASP A 693 -28.65 -6.84 4.79
C ASP A 693 -28.78 -5.54 3.96
N ALA A 694 -30.01 -5.03 3.83
CA ALA A 694 -30.30 -3.90 2.94
C ALA A 694 -29.64 -2.60 3.42
N ASP A 695 -29.69 -2.31 4.72
CA ASP A 695 -29.17 -1.08 5.30
C ASP A 695 -27.64 -0.98 5.12
N LEU A 696 -26.95 -2.12 5.23
CA LEU A 696 -25.51 -2.20 5.04
C LEU A 696 -25.10 -2.25 3.57
N LEU A 697 -25.92 -2.86 2.71
CA LEU A 697 -25.67 -2.89 1.28
C LEU A 697 -25.68 -1.48 0.68
N GLU A 698 -26.58 -0.59 1.13
CA GLU A 698 -26.58 0.84 0.74
C GLU A 698 -25.27 1.56 1.11
N LYS A 699 -24.57 1.07 2.14
CA LYS A 699 -23.25 1.55 2.57
C LYS A 699 -22.09 0.79 1.92
N ASN A 700 -22.35 -0.03 0.88
CA ASN A 700 -21.38 -0.92 0.24
C ASN A 700 -20.72 -1.94 1.20
N VAL A 701 -21.46 -2.40 2.21
CA VAL A 701 -21.02 -3.44 3.14
C VAL A 701 -21.84 -4.70 2.87
N LEU A 702 -21.15 -5.82 2.57
CA LEU A 702 -21.80 -7.10 2.34
C LEU A 702 -21.84 -7.93 3.62
N LEU A 703 -22.99 -7.95 4.28
CA LEU A 703 -23.30 -8.82 5.42
C LEU A 703 -24.50 -9.72 5.04
N PRO A 704 -24.35 -11.04 4.93
CA PRO A 704 -25.46 -11.95 4.67
C PRO A 704 -26.55 -11.80 5.73
N LYS A 705 -27.83 -11.93 5.39
CA LYS A 705 -28.91 -12.01 6.39
C LYS A 705 -28.74 -13.24 7.27
N LYS A 706 -29.17 -13.15 8.53
CA LYS A 706 -28.97 -14.19 9.54
C LYS A 706 -29.51 -15.55 9.10
N GLU A 707 -30.67 -15.57 8.48
CA GLU A 707 -31.35 -16.75 7.93
C GLU A 707 -30.65 -17.36 6.71
N HIS A 708 -29.83 -16.59 5.99
CA HIS A 708 -29.11 -17.03 4.79
C HIS A 708 -27.63 -17.34 5.04
N LEU A 709 -27.15 -17.25 6.29
CA LEU A 709 -25.74 -17.51 6.61
C LEU A 709 -25.31 -18.92 6.20
N SER A 710 -26.13 -19.93 6.49
CA SER A 710 -25.86 -21.33 6.12
C SER A 710 -26.01 -21.59 4.62
N ASP A 711 -26.77 -20.77 3.91
CA ASP A 711 -26.97 -20.89 2.46
C ASP A 711 -25.76 -20.35 1.71
N ILE A 712 -25.19 -19.24 2.21
CA ILE A 712 -24.10 -18.50 1.55
C ILE A 712 -22.72 -19.06 1.93
N TYR A 713 -22.54 -19.52 3.17
CA TYR A 713 -21.23 -19.91 3.67
C TYR A 713 -21.22 -21.30 4.29
N ASP A 714 -20.23 -22.11 3.89
CA ASP A 714 -19.90 -23.39 4.52
C ASP A 714 -18.56 -23.31 5.26
N SER A 715 -18.45 -23.99 6.40
CA SER A 715 -17.21 -23.95 7.19
C SER A 715 -16.02 -24.70 6.55
N LYS A 716 -16.28 -25.63 5.63
CA LYS A 716 -15.27 -26.42 4.90
C LYS A 716 -14.88 -25.75 3.59
N ILE A 717 -15.86 -25.28 2.80
CA ILE A 717 -15.62 -24.72 1.46
C ILE A 717 -15.84 -23.20 1.36
N GLY A 718 -16.22 -22.53 2.45
CA GLY A 718 -16.39 -21.08 2.50
C GLY A 718 -17.56 -20.59 1.67
N LEU A 719 -17.39 -19.41 1.07
CA LEU A 719 -18.33 -18.82 0.11
C LEU A 719 -18.42 -19.62 -1.21
N ASP A 720 -17.49 -20.55 -1.47
CA ASP A 720 -17.48 -21.33 -2.71
C ASP A 720 -18.60 -22.37 -2.80
N LYS A 721 -19.24 -22.69 -1.66
CA LYS A 721 -20.48 -23.47 -1.61
C LYS A 721 -21.53 -22.95 -2.60
N TRP A 722 -21.65 -21.64 -2.64
CA TRP A 722 -22.78 -20.95 -3.26
C TRP A 722 -22.55 -20.61 -4.74
N VAL A 723 -21.29 -20.46 -5.14
CA VAL A 723 -20.86 -20.06 -6.50
C VAL A 723 -21.17 -21.13 -7.54
N THR A 724 -21.23 -22.40 -7.13
CA THR A 724 -21.51 -23.55 -7.98
C THR A 724 -22.97 -24.01 -7.91
N SER A 725 -23.64 -23.84 -6.77
CA SER A 725 -25.08 -24.17 -6.65
C SER A 725 -25.98 -23.18 -7.38
N ALA A 726 -25.52 -21.95 -7.65
CA ALA A 726 -26.22 -20.98 -8.50
C ALA A 726 -25.88 -21.13 -10.00
N ALA A 727 -24.91 -21.99 -10.34
CA ALA A 727 -24.55 -22.34 -11.72
C ALA A 727 -25.27 -23.62 -12.22
N ILE A 728 -26.19 -24.15 -11.42
CA ILE A 728 -27.19 -25.18 -11.75
C ILE A 728 -28.54 -24.48 -11.70
#